data_AF-A0A061G722-F1
#
_entry.id   AF-A0A061G722-F1
#
_cell.length_a   1.000
_cell.length_b   1.000
_cell.length_c   1.000
_cell.angle_alpha   90.00
_cell.angle_beta   90.00
_cell.angle_gamma   90.00
#
_symmetry.space_group_name_H-M   'P 1'
#
loop_
_entity.id
_entity.type
_entity.pdbx_description
1 polymer ?
#
loop_
_entity_poly.entity_id
_entity_poly.type
_entity_poly.pdbx_seq_one_letter_code
_entity_poly.pdbx_strand_id
1 'polypeptide(L)'
;MGRLINMHHLDTRHTKLVRMPLGMGKLKGLRVLTDFVFGEQNGSSISELGKLKNLRGRLAISNLQNVVCHRDAEDANLKEKINLKELQLIWRFAEVVTVGDEFYGHGAALSKPFGSLEILSFEDMPEWEEWFCLKDGAFCLSQELYMEDCPKITKSLPKHLPSLMKLKIERCGKLGGLLPMAPSMSKLDLNQCDALRLEPLPCGLRQLQIYKLNIKDSILEQMERHYTHLEKLVIWNCYGLRSFLEGRIGVWKHPLHFQPSDGIYDAEEIEFFPDEHMLPSTTTGLDLYRPSSESYVFGLQGPSTPHLSSHIGYVGLSEAPIYASKDALQIVRCWKKLRKEGSMEENGVGRREEQTTMIELSTGIDIEKLPLWEEERQYRNCYVNSISSREMESLTAICDAFLPSLHVSAADADAVATFYQSSASMAATPERVGGLLSERMEHPKKWMIRLALWLLSTWLGTFVLCGPRSLSTNFPFFHTFSQLSQQKREEILLSWSLSFFYHLRMLFKSTKLLTLLVFFSQVDEKNQNLSWKAIGYCGPDPEFQPQASRLKTSKQNGYGNFICKEQECKEDGEKEERYGPLCRGLINLKHPRDVVADNLLRFGLPVSVRPKKINPPNLSHPSLTIKCDAVIVGSGSGGGVVAGVLAKAGYKVLVLEKGNYFARSNLSLLEGPSMDQMYMSGGMLATDDMGVVILAGSTVGGGSTINWSASIKTPQHVINEWCDRCKLELFDSKLYKEAMDVVCEKMGVQSEIVEEGFNNAVLRKGCEELGYPVNDIPRNSPPDHYCGWCCMGCKDGRKKGTSETWLVDLVNSGNGVILPGCEAIKVLHKRRKGRGRNRATGIAFQLEYVGAKDICIVESKVTIVACGALSTPPLLKRSGLKNANIGKNLHLHPVAMAWGYFPDAPLSSGWPEKEKKSYEGGIMTAMSTVVANMDKSGYGAVLQTPALHPGMFSALMPWLSGADMKRRMLRFSRTAHIFALARDKGSGDVYSPDSIGYKMEATDEENLKKGLDKILRILAAAGAEEIGTHHCKGKSINVKQASSHEFERFVKEESSRPLRDLNTQICSAHQMGSCRMGIDPKQSVVNQMGETWEVEGLFVADSSVFPTALGVNPMVTIQAIAYCTAQSVLDVLKRKKSIY
;
A
#
# COMPACT_ATOMS: atom_id res chain seq x y z
N MET A 1 -34.73 25.31 -11.17
CA MET A 1 -34.09 24.78 -9.95
C MET A 1 -34.65 25.34 -8.65
N GLY A 2 -35.09 26.60 -8.60
CA GLY A 2 -35.49 27.25 -7.34
C GLY A 2 -36.68 26.70 -6.54
N ARG A 3 -37.22 25.51 -6.84
CA ARG A 3 -38.18 24.77 -5.99
C ARG A 3 -37.49 23.78 -5.05
N LEU A 4 -36.21 23.46 -5.29
CA LEU A 4 -35.46 22.44 -4.54
C LEU A 4 -34.77 23.02 -3.30
N ILE A 5 -35.49 23.77 -2.47
CA ILE A 5 -34.91 24.56 -1.35
C ILE A 5 -34.14 23.74 -0.30
N ASN A 6 -34.39 22.42 -0.22
CA ASN A 6 -33.72 21.47 0.68
C ASN A 6 -32.48 20.80 0.07
N MET A 7 -32.05 21.19 -1.13
CA MET A 7 -30.89 20.58 -1.79
C MET A 7 -29.58 21.04 -1.15
N HIS A 8 -28.75 20.07 -0.74
CA HIS A 8 -27.47 20.32 -0.06
C HIS A 8 -26.24 19.98 -0.91
N HIS A 9 -26.38 19.20 -1.99
CA HIS A 9 -25.28 18.72 -2.81
C HIS A 9 -25.65 18.72 -4.30
N LEU A 10 -24.85 19.38 -5.14
CA LEU A 10 -24.98 19.40 -6.59
C LEU A 10 -23.59 19.32 -7.22
N ASP A 11 -23.22 18.14 -7.72
CA ASP A 11 -21.96 17.92 -8.43
C ASP A 11 -22.23 17.86 -9.94
N THR A 12 -21.53 18.71 -10.68
CA THR A 12 -21.66 18.93 -12.11
C THR A 12 -20.35 18.67 -12.87
N ARG A 13 -19.35 18.05 -12.22
CA ARG A 13 -18.06 17.73 -12.86
C ARG A 13 -18.22 16.85 -14.10
N HIS A 14 -17.43 17.16 -15.12
CA HIS A 14 -17.40 16.46 -16.41
C HIS A 14 -18.73 16.47 -17.17
N THR A 15 -19.68 17.32 -16.76
CA THR A 15 -20.91 17.53 -17.52
C THR A 15 -20.68 18.57 -18.61
N LYS A 16 -21.39 18.42 -19.75
CA LYS A 16 -21.37 19.41 -20.85
C LYS A 16 -22.43 20.49 -20.62
N LEU A 17 -22.56 20.99 -19.39
CA LEU A 17 -23.52 22.04 -19.06
C LEU A 17 -23.15 23.32 -19.80
N VAL A 18 -24.11 23.86 -20.56
CA VAL A 18 -23.95 25.12 -21.30
C VAL A 18 -24.27 26.34 -20.42
N ARG A 19 -25.18 26.18 -19.44
CA ARG A 19 -25.56 27.22 -18.49
C ARG A 19 -26.22 26.65 -17.24
N MET A 20 -26.17 27.42 -16.15
CA MET A 20 -26.89 27.11 -14.91
C MET A 20 -28.38 27.51 -14.99
N PRO A 21 -29.28 26.69 -14.44
CA PRO A 21 -30.73 26.94 -14.45
C PRO A 21 -31.14 28.05 -13.47
N LEU A 22 -32.18 28.82 -13.80
CA LEU A 22 -32.68 29.91 -12.96
C LEU A 22 -33.09 29.47 -11.53
N GLY A 23 -32.81 30.36 -10.57
CA GLY A 23 -33.23 30.22 -9.17
C GLY A 23 -32.30 29.38 -8.29
N MET A 24 -31.03 29.24 -8.68
CA MET A 24 -29.96 28.68 -7.85
C MET A 24 -29.86 29.39 -6.49
N GLY A 25 -30.03 30.70 -6.44
CA GLY A 25 -29.95 31.48 -5.21
C GLY A 25 -31.08 31.22 -4.20
N LYS A 26 -32.11 30.43 -4.56
CA LYS A 26 -33.13 29.95 -3.61
C LYS A 26 -32.65 28.74 -2.80
N LEU A 27 -31.57 28.09 -3.23
CA LEU A 27 -30.99 26.89 -2.60
C LEU A 27 -30.08 27.26 -1.42
N LYS A 28 -30.57 28.02 -0.45
CA LYS A 28 -29.77 28.56 0.67
C LYS A 28 -29.06 27.47 1.50
N GLY A 29 -29.57 26.25 1.46
CA GLY A 29 -28.97 25.07 2.10
C GLY A 29 -27.83 24.41 1.31
N LEU A 30 -27.58 24.80 0.05
CA LEU A 30 -26.58 24.15 -0.81
C LEU A 30 -25.18 24.28 -0.20
N ARG A 31 -24.53 23.13 0.00
CA ARG A 31 -23.18 23.02 0.57
C ARG A 31 -22.14 22.66 -0.48
N VAL A 32 -22.46 21.82 -1.45
CA VAL A 32 -21.52 21.46 -2.52
C VAL A 32 -22.11 21.86 -3.85
N LEU A 33 -21.34 22.63 -4.60
CA LEU A 33 -21.57 23.02 -5.98
C LEU A 33 -20.23 23.01 -6.68
N THR A 34 -19.97 22.03 -7.55
CA THR A 34 -18.63 21.84 -8.11
C THR A 34 -18.34 22.73 -9.30
N ASP A 35 -19.29 22.89 -10.24
CA ASP A 35 -19.13 23.78 -11.40
C ASP A 35 -20.37 24.68 -11.55
N PHE A 36 -20.15 25.97 -11.78
CA PHE A 36 -21.16 26.98 -12.09
C PHE A 36 -20.88 27.58 -13.46
N VAL A 37 -21.64 27.15 -14.47
CA VAL A 37 -21.49 27.63 -15.86
C VAL A 37 -22.42 28.80 -16.13
N PHE A 38 -21.86 29.95 -16.47
CA PHE A 38 -22.64 31.14 -16.78
C PHE A 38 -23.07 31.17 -18.26
N GLY A 39 -24.34 31.50 -18.55
CA GLY A 39 -24.90 31.37 -19.91
C GLY A 39 -25.27 32.70 -20.56
N GLU A 40 -25.12 32.80 -21.89
CA GLU A 40 -25.58 33.93 -22.71
C GLU A 40 -27.11 33.97 -22.72
N GLN A 41 -27.69 34.97 -22.04
CA GLN A 41 -29.11 35.36 -21.99
C GLN A 41 -30.12 34.24 -21.57
N ASN A 42 -30.86 34.47 -20.48
CA ASN A 42 -31.87 33.58 -19.85
C ASN A 42 -31.36 32.44 -18.90
N GLY A 43 -30.17 32.57 -18.29
CA GLY A 43 -29.64 31.67 -17.25
C GLY A 43 -29.56 32.32 -15.85
N SER A 44 -29.13 31.57 -14.82
CA SER A 44 -28.92 32.15 -13.47
C SER A 44 -27.81 33.21 -13.48
N SER A 45 -28.06 34.39 -12.90
CA SER A 45 -27.03 35.42 -12.72
C SER A 45 -25.96 34.94 -11.74
N ILE A 46 -24.71 35.39 -11.94
CA ILE A 46 -23.61 35.13 -11.01
C ILE A 46 -23.92 35.67 -9.60
N SER A 47 -24.74 36.72 -9.48
CA SER A 47 -25.22 37.25 -8.19
C SER A 47 -26.07 36.25 -7.38
N GLU A 48 -26.58 35.19 -8.01
CA GLU A 48 -27.25 34.09 -7.30
C GLU A 48 -26.29 33.31 -6.40
N LEU A 49 -24.98 33.28 -6.71
CA LEU A 49 -23.95 32.68 -5.85
C LEU A 49 -23.84 33.40 -4.50
N GLY A 50 -24.15 34.70 -4.43
CA GLY A 50 -24.12 35.47 -3.19
C GLY A 50 -25.07 34.93 -2.11
N LYS A 51 -26.18 34.34 -2.55
CA LYS A 51 -27.19 33.73 -1.66
C LYS A 51 -26.75 32.36 -1.13
N LEU A 52 -25.73 31.75 -1.71
CA LEU A 52 -25.19 30.43 -1.37
C LEU A 52 -23.98 30.54 -0.42
N LYS A 53 -24.24 30.94 0.83
CA LYS A 53 -23.18 31.21 1.82
C LYS A 53 -22.48 29.97 2.36
N ASN A 54 -23.14 28.81 2.29
CA ASN A 54 -22.68 27.55 2.91
C ASN A 54 -21.84 26.67 1.97
N LEU A 55 -21.44 27.18 0.80
CA LEU A 55 -20.63 26.42 -0.15
C LEU A 55 -19.28 26.05 0.46
N ARG A 56 -18.88 24.80 0.25
CA ARG A 56 -17.64 24.20 0.76
C ARG A 56 -16.96 23.31 -0.28
N GLY A 57 -15.65 23.15 -0.15
CA GLY A 57 -14.84 22.32 -1.06
C GLY A 57 -14.41 23.09 -2.32
N ARG A 58 -14.57 22.48 -3.50
CA ARG A 58 -14.20 23.04 -4.81
C ARG A 58 -15.38 23.70 -5.50
N LEU A 59 -15.14 24.87 -6.11
CA LEU A 59 -16.06 25.54 -7.02
C LEU A 59 -15.29 26.04 -8.27
N ALA A 60 -15.66 25.57 -9.45
CA ALA A 60 -15.22 26.10 -10.73
C ALA A 60 -16.31 27.01 -11.32
N ILE A 61 -15.97 28.20 -11.77
CA ILE A 61 -16.90 29.13 -12.41
C ILE A 61 -16.43 29.35 -13.84
N SER A 62 -17.28 29.00 -14.80
CA SER A 62 -16.96 29.10 -16.23
C SER A 62 -17.84 30.11 -16.93
N ASN A 63 -17.37 30.61 -18.07
CA ASN A 63 -18.03 31.60 -18.93
C ASN A 63 -18.21 32.98 -18.26
N LEU A 64 -17.23 33.40 -17.46
CA LEU A 64 -17.26 34.67 -16.74
C LEU A 64 -17.32 35.91 -17.66
N GLN A 65 -17.02 35.77 -18.96
CA GLN A 65 -17.21 36.84 -19.95
C GLN A 65 -18.64 37.39 -20.01
N ASN A 66 -19.64 36.60 -19.60
CA ASN A 66 -21.04 37.00 -19.66
C ASN A 66 -21.41 38.00 -18.55
N VAL A 67 -20.50 38.34 -17.63
CA VAL A 67 -20.76 39.23 -16.49
C VAL A 67 -20.67 40.67 -16.96
N VAL A 68 -21.83 41.25 -17.31
CA VAL A 68 -21.92 42.58 -17.93
C VAL A 68 -21.71 43.73 -16.93
N CYS A 69 -21.93 43.50 -15.63
CA CYS A 69 -21.92 44.55 -14.60
C CYS A 69 -21.02 44.17 -13.41
N HIS A 70 -20.12 45.08 -12.99
CA HIS A 70 -19.26 44.90 -11.82
C HIS A 70 -20.05 44.60 -10.53
N ARG A 71 -21.27 45.15 -10.38
CA ARG A 71 -22.14 44.88 -9.23
C ARG A 71 -22.57 43.41 -9.13
N ASP A 72 -22.76 42.71 -10.25
CA ASP A 72 -23.13 41.29 -10.22
C ASP A 72 -21.99 40.41 -9.67
N ALA A 73 -20.74 40.74 -10.01
CA ALA A 73 -19.56 40.08 -9.47
C ALA A 73 -19.39 40.36 -7.97
N GLU A 74 -19.63 41.59 -7.53
CA GLU A 74 -19.63 41.97 -6.12
C GLU A 74 -20.72 41.22 -5.34
N ASP A 75 -21.94 41.14 -5.89
CA ASP A 75 -23.08 40.44 -5.31
C ASP A 75 -22.87 38.92 -5.22
N ALA A 76 -22.00 38.32 -6.06
CA ALA A 76 -21.66 36.90 -5.98
C ALA A 76 -20.95 36.54 -4.65
N ASN A 77 -20.31 37.53 -4.02
CA ASN A 77 -19.67 37.47 -2.70
C ASN A 77 -18.83 36.19 -2.49
N LEU A 78 -17.88 35.93 -3.39
CA LEU A 78 -16.97 34.78 -3.32
C LEU A 78 -16.01 34.88 -2.13
N LYS A 79 -15.56 36.10 -1.81
CA LYS A 79 -14.58 36.41 -0.75
C LYS A 79 -15.00 35.98 0.66
N GLU A 80 -16.31 35.96 0.96
CA GLU A 80 -16.86 35.60 2.28
C GLU A 80 -17.28 34.13 2.39
N LYS A 81 -16.99 33.30 1.39
CA LYS A 81 -17.30 31.85 1.43
C LYS A 81 -16.29 31.10 2.28
N ILE A 82 -16.42 31.22 3.60
CA ILE A 82 -15.47 30.72 4.61
C ILE A 82 -15.19 29.22 4.61
N ASN A 83 -15.94 28.39 3.86
CA ASN A 83 -15.71 26.94 3.80
C ASN A 83 -15.19 26.47 2.42
N LEU A 84 -15.00 27.39 1.48
CA LEU A 84 -14.49 27.09 0.15
C LEU A 84 -12.97 26.94 0.19
N LYS A 85 -12.47 25.80 -0.28
CA LYS A 85 -11.04 25.45 -0.28
C LYS A 85 -10.39 25.60 -1.65
N GLU A 86 -11.15 25.39 -2.73
CA GLU A 86 -10.63 25.50 -4.09
C GLU A 86 -11.55 26.37 -4.95
N LEU A 87 -10.97 27.32 -5.66
CA LEU A 87 -11.67 28.22 -6.58
C LEU A 87 -10.95 28.24 -7.93
N GLN A 88 -11.67 27.86 -8.98
CA GLN A 88 -11.18 27.89 -10.36
C GLN A 88 -12.06 28.85 -11.16
N LEU A 89 -11.44 29.81 -11.83
CA LEU A 89 -12.12 30.83 -12.61
C LEU A 89 -11.68 30.70 -14.07
N ILE A 90 -12.64 30.43 -14.97
CA ILE A 90 -12.39 30.09 -16.37
C ILE A 90 -13.13 31.09 -17.27
N TRP A 91 -12.38 31.86 -18.06
CA TRP A 91 -12.91 32.77 -19.08
C TRP A 91 -12.86 32.11 -20.45
N ARG A 92 -13.68 32.53 -21.41
CA ARG A 92 -13.60 32.00 -22.79
C ARG A 92 -13.64 33.09 -23.85
N PHE A 93 -13.57 34.37 -23.48
CA PHE A 93 -13.70 35.50 -24.41
C PHE A 93 -12.98 36.78 -23.95
N ALA A 94 -12.80 37.70 -24.89
CA ALA A 94 -11.81 38.77 -24.92
C ALA A 94 -12.31 40.15 -24.44
N GLU A 95 -12.70 40.29 -23.15
CA GLU A 95 -13.08 41.63 -22.63
C GLU A 95 -12.60 41.98 -21.20
N VAL A 96 -12.21 41.02 -20.37
CA VAL A 96 -11.76 41.34 -19.00
C VAL A 96 -10.31 41.81 -19.03
N VAL A 97 -10.11 43.12 -18.90
CA VAL A 97 -8.79 43.77 -18.95
C VAL A 97 -8.13 43.84 -17.57
N THR A 98 -8.89 43.97 -16.48
CA THR A 98 -8.32 44.13 -15.13
C THR A 98 -9.07 43.29 -14.09
N VAL A 99 -8.32 42.67 -13.16
CA VAL A 99 -8.87 42.08 -11.92
C VAL A 99 -8.49 43.01 -10.77
N GLY A 100 -9.44 43.83 -10.33
CA GLY A 100 -9.24 44.91 -9.37
C GLY A 100 -9.83 44.67 -7.97
N ASP A 101 -9.94 45.76 -7.20
CA ASP A 101 -10.51 45.77 -5.84
C ASP A 101 -11.94 45.23 -5.77
N GLU A 102 -12.68 45.18 -6.87
CA GLU A 102 -13.99 44.55 -6.98
C GLU A 102 -13.95 43.04 -6.65
N PHE A 103 -12.84 42.35 -6.93
CA PHE A 103 -12.67 40.94 -6.58
C PHE A 103 -12.45 40.74 -5.07
N TYR A 104 -11.83 41.74 -4.42
CA TYR A 104 -11.45 41.72 -3.01
C TYR A 104 -12.47 42.43 -2.09
N GLY A 105 -13.35 43.24 -2.66
CA GLY A 105 -14.28 44.11 -1.96
C GLY A 105 -13.68 45.44 -1.51
N HIS A 106 -14.39 46.53 -1.81
CA HIS A 106 -14.10 47.86 -1.29
C HIS A 106 -14.47 47.91 0.21
N GLY A 107 -13.51 48.17 1.09
CA GLY A 107 -13.80 48.44 2.51
C GLY A 107 -12.76 47.96 3.52
N ALA A 108 -12.55 48.76 4.56
CA ALA A 108 -11.85 48.41 5.79
C ALA A 108 -12.78 47.52 6.64
N ALA A 109 -12.52 46.22 6.70
CA ALA A 109 -13.29 45.29 7.54
C ALA A 109 -12.38 44.22 8.14
N LEU A 110 -12.66 43.87 9.39
CA LEU A 110 -11.92 42.97 10.30
C LEU A 110 -11.73 41.51 9.82
N SER A 111 -12.15 41.15 8.60
CA SER A 111 -12.07 39.80 8.05
C SER A 111 -11.15 39.74 6.81
N LYS A 112 -10.22 38.77 6.81
CA LYS A 112 -9.36 38.50 5.65
C LYS A 112 -10.21 37.88 4.53
N PRO A 113 -10.27 38.46 3.31
CA PRO A 113 -10.98 37.83 2.19
C PRO A 113 -10.35 36.47 1.88
N PHE A 114 -11.14 35.49 1.41
CA PHE A 114 -10.68 34.13 1.07
C PHE A 114 -9.97 33.37 2.22
N GLY A 115 -10.40 33.58 3.46
CA GLY A 115 -9.74 33.07 4.67
C GLY A 115 -9.61 31.54 4.83
N SER A 116 -10.13 30.72 3.90
CA SER A 116 -10.04 29.25 3.89
C SER A 116 -9.59 28.66 2.55
N LEU A 117 -9.24 29.52 1.58
CA LEU A 117 -8.88 29.10 0.23
C LEU A 117 -7.45 28.54 0.21
N GLU A 118 -7.30 27.30 -0.23
CA GLU A 118 -6.04 26.56 -0.36
C GLU A 118 -5.55 26.54 -1.82
N ILE A 119 -6.46 26.47 -2.79
CA ILE A 119 -6.12 26.41 -4.23
C ILE A 119 -6.88 27.50 -5.01
N LEU A 120 -6.14 28.28 -5.81
CA LEU A 120 -6.68 29.28 -6.72
C LEU A 120 -6.17 29.05 -8.15
N SER A 121 -7.08 29.04 -9.13
CA SER A 121 -6.74 28.91 -10.56
C SER A 121 -7.43 29.96 -11.43
N PHE A 122 -6.66 30.58 -12.32
CA PHE A 122 -7.13 31.46 -13.40
C PHE A 122 -6.80 30.82 -14.75
N GLU A 123 -7.81 30.59 -15.58
CA GLU A 123 -7.66 29.89 -16.86
C GLU A 123 -8.36 30.65 -18.00
N ASP A 124 -7.73 30.64 -19.18
CA ASP A 124 -8.30 31.14 -20.44
C ASP A 124 -8.73 32.63 -20.39
N MET A 125 -7.86 33.53 -19.89
CA MET A 125 -8.11 34.98 -19.80
C MET A 125 -7.33 35.78 -20.86
N PRO A 126 -7.80 35.86 -22.13
CA PRO A 126 -7.01 36.39 -23.26
C PRO A 126 -6.72 37.89 -23.20
N GLU A 127 -7.61 38.71 -22.61
CA GLU A 127 -7.49 40.18 -22.56
C GLU A 127 -7.03 40.73 -21.22
N TRP A 128 -6.75 39.88 -20.24
CA TRP A 128 -6.37 40.32 -18.91
C TRP A 128 -5.00 40.98 -18.93
N GLU A 129 -4.93 42.26 -18.62
CA GLU A 129 -3.71 43.08 -18.62
C GLU A 129 -3.15 43.32 -17.20
N GLU A 130 -4.01 43.50 -16.19
CA GLU A 130 -3.59 43.94 -14.85
C GLU A 130 -4.27 43.20 -13.69
N TRP A 131 -3.49 42.80 -12.67
CA TRP A 131 -3.98 42.26 -11.41
C TRP A 131 -3.68 43.22 -10.24
N PHE A 132 -4.69 43.90 -9.69
CA PHE A 132 -4.51 44.77 -8.52
C PHE A 132 -4.82 44.01 -7.23
N CYS A 133 -3.79 43.60 -6.50
CA CYS A 133 -3.94 43.05 -5.15
C CYS A 133 -3.49 44.10 -4.12
N LEU A 134 -4.38 45.02 -3.73
CA LEU A 134 -4.07 46.14 -2.83
C LEU A 134 -3.99 45.77 -1.33
N LYS A 135 -4.42 44.55 -0.96
CA LYS A 135 -4.42 44.08 0.44
C LYS A 135 -3.42 42.94 0.63
N ASP A 136 -2.26 43.24 1.24
CA ASP A 136 -1.34 42.22 1.76
C ASP A 136 -2.11 41.28 2.71
N GLY A 137 -2.21 40.00 2.36
CA GLY A 137 -2.88 38.97 3.18
C GLY A 137 -4.25 38.49 2.70
N ALA A 138 -4.68 38.83 1.48
CA ALA A 138 -5.92 38.27 0.91
C ALA A 138 -5.89 36.75 0.66
N PHE A 139 -4.70 36.12 0.63
CA PHE A 139 -4.53 34.69 0.35
C PHE A 139 -3.67 33.99 1.41
N CYS A 140 -3.85 34.34 2.69
CA CYS A 140 -2.99 33.86 3.79
C CYS A 140 -2.89 32.33 3.92
N LEU A 141 -3.84 31.54 3.39
CA LEU A 141 -3.82 30.06 3.45
C LEU A 141 -3.65 29.39 2.07
N SER A 142 -3.49 30.17 0.99
CA SER A 142 -3.36 29.60 -0.36
C SER A 142 -2.04 28.85 -0.49
N GLN A 143 -2.14 27.54 -0.71
CA GLN A 143 -1.00 26.64 -0.88
C GLN A 143 -0.63 26.46 -2.35
N GLU A 144 -1.60 26.55 -3.27
CA GLU A 144 -1.36 26.36 -4.70
C GLU A 144 -2.00 27.48 -5.55
N LEU A 145 -1.22 28.01 -6.51
CA LEU A 145 -1.68 29.02 -7.47
C LEU A 145 -1.39 28.55 -8.90
N TYR A 146 -2.42 28.62 -9.75
CA TYR A 146 -2.39 28.21 -11.15
C TYR A 146 -2.81 29.38 -12.05
N MET A 147 -2.04 29.63 -13.11
CA MET A 147 -2.36 30.59 -14.17
C MET A 147 -2.08 29.94 -15.51
N GLU A 148 -3.11 29.78 -16.34
CA GLU A 148 -3.00 29.13 -17.65
C GLU A 148 -3.71 29.97 -18.71
N ASP A 149 -3.09 30.16 -19.87
CA ASP A 149 -3.68 30.90 -21.01
C ASP A 149 -4.09 32.35 -20.71
N CYS A 150 -3.19 33.11 -20.06
CA CYS A 150 -3.36 34.54 -19.77
C CYS A 150 -2.31 35.41 -20.51
N PRO A 151 -2.40 35.58 -21.85
CA PRO A 151 -1.32 36.12 -22.67
C PRO A 151 -1.11 37.65 -22.59
N LYS A 152 -2.10 38.43 -22.14
CA LYS A 152 -2.02 39.91 -22.10
C LYS A 152 -1.56 40.49 -20.77
N ILE A 153 -1.42 39.67 -19.72
CA ILE A 153 -1.13 40.18 -18.38
C ILE A 153 0.28 40.75 -18.35
N THR A 154 0.45 41.99 -17.89
CA THR A 154 1.74 42.70 -17.93
C THR A 154 2.30 43.01 -16.55
N LYS A 155 1.45 43.11 -15.53
CA LYS A 155 1.83 43.51 -14.16
C LYS A 155 2.16 42.30 -13.27
N SER A 156 3.01 42.52 -12.27
CA SER A 156 3.54 41.49 -11.35
C SER A 156 2.48 40.84 -10.47
N LEU A 157 2.73 39.57 -10.11
CA LEU A 157 1.97 38.82 -9.12
C LEU A 157 1.94 39.51 -7.73
N PRO A 158 0.99 39.16 -6.84
CA PRO A 158 0.96 39.66 -5.46
C PRO A 158 2.28 39.39 -4.74
N LYS A 159 2.88 40.43 -4.13
CA LYS A 159 4.26 40.36 -3.62
C LYS A 159 4.47 39.40 -2.45
N HIS A 160 3.44 39.10 -1.65
CA HIS A 160 3.59 38.33 -0.41
C HIS A 160 2.54 37.21 -0.29
N LEU A 161 2.98 35.96 -0.44
CA LEU A 161 2.15 34.75 -0.41
C LEU A 161 2.77 33.73 0.57
N PRO A 162 2.54 33.87 1.89
CA PRO A 162 3.35 33.21 2.91
C PRO A 162 3.19 31.68 2.96
N SER A 163 2.03 31.16 2.55
CA SER A 163 1.70 29.73 2.59
C SER A 163 1.82 29.03 1.24
N LEU A 164 2.20 29.76 0.17
CA LEU A 164 2.27 29.20 -1.18
C LEU A 164 3.38 28.15 -1.27
N MET A 165 3.00 26.91 -1.53
CA MET A 165 3.89 25.76 -1.70
C MET A 165 4.16 25.47 -3.18
N LYS A 166 3.18 25.70 -4.05
CA LYS A 166 3.24 25.40 -5.49
C LYS A 166 2.74 26.56 -6.36
N LEU A 167 3.53 26.94 -7.35
CA LEU A 167 3.16 27.92 -8.37
C LEU A 167 3.29 27.30 -9.77
N LYS A 168 2.22 27.34 -10.56
CA LYS A 168 2.23 26.93 -11.98
C LYS A 168 1.77 28.10 -12.86
N ILE A 169 2.59 28.49 -13.83
CA ILE A 169 2.29 29.53 -14.82
C ILE A 169 2.53 28.96 -16.21
N GLU A 170 1.51 28.98 -17.06
CA GLU A 170 1.55 28.40 -18.39
C GLU A 170 0.93 29.34 -19.43
N ARG A 171 1.62 29.57 -20.55
CA ARG A 171 1.13 30.40 -21.67
C ARG A 171 0.80 31.86 -21.28
N CYS A 172 1.60 32.45 -20.40
CA CYS A 172 1.44 33.82 -19.88
C CYS A 172 2.64 34.73 -20.27
N GLY A 173 2.95 34.81 -21.58
CA GLY A 173 4.20 35.37 -22.10
C GLY A 173 4.54 36.82 -21.72
N LYS A 174 3.54 37.68 -21.48
CA LYS A 174 3.75 39.10 -21.14
C LYS A 174 3.86 39.38 -19.63
N LEU A 175 3.66 38.37 -18.78
CA LEU A 175 3.63 38.54 -17.33
C LEU A 175 4.99 39.01 -16.82
N GLY A 176 5.13 40.31 -16.60
CA GLY A 176 6.37 40.94 -16.13
C GLY A 176 6.47 41.01 -14.60
N GLY A 177 7.69 41.15 -14.09
CA GLY A 177 7.95 41.40 -12.66
C GLY A 177 8.64 40.23 -11.94
N LEU A 178 8.79 40.37 -10.62
CA LEU A 178 9.44 39.38 -9.75
C LEU A 178 8.46 38.29 -9.32
N LEU A 179 8.99 37.09 -9.03
CA LEU A 179 8.26 36.05 -8.32
C LEU A 179 7.79 36.56 -6.94
N PRO A 180 6.64 36.06 -6.44
CA PRO A 180 6.13 36.44 -5.13
C PRO A 180 7.06 35.95 -4.01
N MET A 181 7.16 36.73 -2.92
CA MET A 181 7.78 36.28 -1.69
C MET A 181 6.92 35.18 -1.07
N ALA A 182 7.37 33.94 -1.20
CA ALA A 182 6.71 32.75 -0.67
C ALA A 182 7.76 31.84 0.01
N PRO A 183 7.96 31.98 1.33
CA PRO A 183 9.01 31.25 2.06
C PRO A 183 8.76 29.73 2.09
N SER A 184 7.52 29.28 1.90
CA SER A 184 7.15 27.86 1.86
C SER A 184 7.16 27.25 0.44
N MET A 185 7.56 28.02 -0.58
CA MET A 185 7.50 27.54 -1.98
C MET A 185 8.50 26.41 -2.19
N SER A 186 7.98 25.23 -2.50
CA SER A 186 8.77 24.01 -2.74
C SER A 186 8.72 23.57 -4.20
N LYS A 187 7.71 24.01 -4.97
CA LYS A 187 7.52 23.65 -6.38
C LYS A 187 7.18 24.84 -7.26
N LEU A 188 7.91 24.99 -8.36
CA LEU A 188 7.71 26.03 -9.38
C LEU A 188 7.68 25.39 -10.77
N ASP A 189 6.63 25.67 -11.54
CA ASP A 189 6.42 25.16 -12.89
C ASP A 189 6.06 26.32 -13.82
N LEU A 190 6.89 26.54 -14.84
CA LEU A 190 6.82 27.68 -15.74
C LEU A 190 6.89 27.22 -17.19
N ASN A 191 5.89 27.56 -17.99
CA ASN A 191 5.83 27.19 -19.41
C ASN A 191 5.41 28.41 -20.25
N GLN A 192 6.24 28.84 -21.21
CA GLN A 192 5.93 29.97 -22.12
C GLN A 192 5.56 31.28 -21.37
N CYS A 193 6.43 31.77 -20.47
CA CYS A 193 6.23 32.99 -19.69
C CYS A 193 7.48 33.92 -19.65
N ASP A 194 7.97 34.30 -20.84
CA ASP A 194 9.29 34.93 -21.04
C ASP A 194 9.52 36.28 -20.35
N ALA A 195 8.46 37.05 -20.08
CA ALA A 195 8.57 38.34 -19.41
C ALA A 195 8.83 38.25 -17.89
N LEU A 196 8.69 37.07 -17.27
CA LEU A 196 8.78 36.88 -15.83
C LEU A 196 10.24 36.88 -15.37
N ARG A 197 10.58 37.75 -14.40
CA ARG A 197 11.93 37.81 -13.83
C ARG A 197 12.04 36.79 -12.70
N LEU A 198 12.86 35.76 -12.93
CA LEU A 198 13.05 34.64 -12.01
C LEU A 198 13.98 34.94 -10.83
N GLU A 199 14.70 36.07 -10.85
CA GLU A 199 15.68 36.41 -9.81
C GLU A 199 15.10 37.35 -8.74
N PRO A 200 15.19 37.01 -7.44
CA PRO A 200 15.73 35.76 -6.88
C PRO A 200 14.71 34.62 -6.86
N LEU A 201 15.17 33.39 -7.07
CA LEU A 201 14.33 32.18 -6.89
C LEU A 201 14.07 31.93 -5.38
N PRO A 202 13.00 31.24 -4.99
CA PRO A 202 12.71 30.94 -3.59
C PRO A 202 13.72 29.96 -2.97
N CYS A 203 14.36 30.30 -1.84
CA CYS A 203 15.44 29.51 -1.24
C CYS A 203 15.04 28.09 -0.77
N GLY A 204 13.75 27.83 -0.54
CA GLY A 204 13.20 26.52 -0.16
C GLY A 204 12.78 25.61 -1.32
N LEU A 205 13.09 25.99 -2.56
CA LEU A 205 12.63 25.29 -3.76
C LEU A 205 13.25 23.89 -3.89
N ARG A 206 12.40 22.86 -4.01
CA ARG A 206 12.79 21.46 -4.21
C ARG A 206 12.57 21.00 -5.66
N GLN A 207 11.56 21.52 -6.34
CA GLN A 207 11.25 21.17 -7.72
C GLN A 207 11.10 22.42 -8.59
N LEU A 208 11.87 22.49 -9.67
CA LEU A 208 11.80 23.55 -10.67
C LEU A 208 11.61 22.93 -12.05
N GLN A 209 10.56 23.35 -12.75
CA GLN A 209 10.32 22.95 -14.14
C GLN A 209 10.12 24.20 -14.99
N ILE A 210 10.85 24.27 -16.09
CA ILE A 210 10.94 25.43 -16.97
C ILE A 210 10.83 24.91 -18.40
N TYR A 211 9.81 25.35 -19.12
CA TYR A 211 9.52 24.94 -20.48
C TYR A 211 9.39 26.18 -21.36
N LYS A 212 10.05 26.20 -22.53
CA LYS A 212 9.87 27.24 -23.57
C LYS A 212 10.08 28.68 -23.07
N LEU A 213 11.18 28.92 -22.36
CA LEU A 213 11.51 30.21 -21.72
C LEU A 213 12.83 30.82 -22.20
N ASN A 214 12.92 32.15 -22.22
CA ASN A 214 14.17 32.89 -22.41
C ASN A 214 14.95 33.01 -21.08
N ILE A 215 15.94 32.15 -20.85
CA ILE A 215 16.71 32.10 -19.60
C ILE A 215 18.02 32.88 -19.76
N LYS A 216 18.36 33.73 -18.77
CA LYS A 216 19.67 34.39 -18.69
C LYS A 216 20.66 33.54 -17.89
N ASP A 217 21.93 33.57 -18.26
CA ASP A 217 23.02 32.85 -17.58
C ASP A 217 23.12 33.18 -16.07
N SER A 218 22.73 34.40 -15.68
CA SER A 218 22.71 34.86 -14.28
C SER A 218 21.79 34.05 -13.34
N ILE A 219 20.75 33.40 -13.87
CA ILE A 219 19.85 32.54 -13.10
C ILE A 219 20.55 31.23 -12.72
N LEU A 220 21.30 30.64 -13.64
CA LEU A 220 22.07 29.42 -13.38
C LEU A 220 23.18 29.67 -12.34
N GLU A 221 23.86 30.82 -12.42
CA GLU A 221 24.85 31.22 -11.41
C GLU A 221 24.23 31.36 -10.01
N GLN A 222 23.00 31.89 -9.90
CA GLN A 222 22.30 31.96 -8.63
C GLN A 222 21.89 30.56 -8.12
N MET A 223 21.44 29.69 -9.03
CA MET A 223 21.09 28.29 -8.75
C MET A 223 22.25 27.53 -8.11
N GLU A 224 23.47 27.68 -8.64
CA GLU A 224 24.69 27.09 -8.08
C GLU A 224 25.04 27.62 -6.69
N ARG A 225 24.94 28.94 -6.49
CA ARG A 225 25.42 29.57 -5.25
C ARG A 225 24.49 29.39 -4.05
N HIS A 226 23.18 29.17 -4.26
CA HIS A 226 22.19 29.30 -3.18
C HIS A 226 21.19 28.13 -3.02
N TYR A 227 21.10 27.17 -3.95
CA TYR A 227 19.99 26.18 -3.97
C TYR A 227 20.47 24.73 -3.89
N THR A 228 21.03 24.34 -2.73
CA THR A 228 21.56 22.99 -2.46
C THR A 228 20.50 21.91 -2.21
N HIS A 229 19.22 22.29 -2.13
CA HIS A 229 18.10 21.40 -1.76
C HIS A 229 17.17 21.06 -2.94
N LEU A 230 17.51 21.46 -4.18
CA LEU A 230 16.70 21.17 -5.35
C LEU A 230 16.82 19.68 -5.71
N GLU A 231 15.69 18.97 -5.62
CA GLU A 231 15.56 17.54 -5.91
C GLU A 231 15.28 17.29 -7.40
N LYS A 232 14.56 18.20 -8.06
CA LYS A 232 14.17 18.04 -9.47
C LYS A 232 14.31 19.35 -10.23
N LEU A 233 15.08 19.31 -11.32
CA LEU A 233 15.17 20.38 -12.30
C LEU A 233 14.81 19.85 -13.68
N VAL A 234 13.86 20.48 -14.35
CA VAL A 234 13.54 20.20 -15.75
C VAL A 234 13.64 21.51 -16.51
N ILE A 235 14.50 21.57 -17.52
CA ILE A 235 14.55 22.68 -18.49
C ILE A 235 14.30 22.09 -19.87
N TRP A 236 13.40 22.69 -20.64
CA TRP A 236 12.99 22.12 -21.93
C TRP A 236 12.68 23.22 -22.92
N ASN A 237 13.23 23.16 -24.12
CA ASN A 237 12.92 24.07 -25.22
C ASN A 237 13.16 25.57 -24.91
N CYS A 238 14.13 25.88 -24.05
CA CYS A 238 14.46 27.24 -23.60
C CYS A 238 15.60 27.84 -24.44
N TYR A 239 15.61 29.17 -24.60
CA TYR A 239 16.55 29.90 -25.48
C TYR A 239 17.24 31.04 -24.70
N GLY A 240 18.37 31.58 -25.18
CA GLY A 240 19.07 32.72 -24.55
C GLY A 240 20.26 32.38 -23.64
N LEU A 241 20.55 31.10 -23.40
CA LEU A 241 21.76 30.65 -22.71
C LEU A 241 22.98 30.76 -23.63
N ARG A 242 24.04 31.45 -23.19
CA ARG A 242 25.25 31.68 -24.00
C ARG A 242 26.48 30.95 -23.49
N SER A 243 26.52 30.57 -22.22
CA SER A 243 27.63 29.79 -21.66
C SER A 243 27.15 28.91 -20.51
N PHE A 244 27.41 27.60 -20.58
CA PHE A 244 27.36 26.73 -19.41
C PHE A 244 28.71 26.83 -18.69
N LEU A 245 28.72 27.15 -17.40
CA LEU A 245 29.89 27.58 -16.64
C LEU A 245 31.07 26.59 -16.67
N GLU A 246 32.24 27.10 -17.04
CA GLU A 246 33.56 26.44 -17.08
C GLU A 246 34.22 26.24 -15.69
N GLY A 247 33.47 26.17 -14.59
CA GLY A 247 34.10 26.13 -13.27
C GLY A 247 33.23 25.64 -12.12
N ARG A 248 33.54 24.42 -11.63
CA ARG A 248 33.05 23.80 -10.38
C ARG A 248 31.57 23.39 -10.35
N ILE A 249 31.18 22.48 -11.23
CA ILE A 249 29.89 21.74 -11.13
C ILE A 249 30.05 20.59 -10.14
N GLY A 250 29.96 20.90 -8.85
CA GLY A 250 29.77 19.91 -7.79
C GLY A 250 28.38 20.11 -7.18
N VAL A 251 27.61 19.02 -7.07
CA VAL A 251 26.31 18.90 -6.35
C VAL A 251 25.04 19.17 -7.19
N TRP A 252 24.62 18.18 -7.99
CA TRP A 252 23.22 17.98 -8.37
C TRP A 252 22.88 16.48 -8.31
N LYS A 253 21.74 16.08 -7.71
CA LYS A 253 21.37 14.67 -7.44
C LYS A 253 20.49 14.00 -8.50
N HIS A 254 20.01 14.73 -9.53
CA HIS A 254 19.14 14.22 -10.61
C HIS A 254 19.39 14.98 -11.93
N PRO A 255 19.04 14.42 -13.12
CA PRO A 255 19.54 14.90 -14.41
C PRO A 255 19.06 16.31 -14.78
N LEU A 256 19.97 17.10 -15.34
CA LEU A 256 19.68 18.34 -16.06
C LEU A 256 19.19 17.99 -17.47
N HIS A 257 17.96 18.37 -17.78
CA HIS A 257 17.41 18.26 -19.14
C HIS A 257 17.63 19.58 -19.87
N PHE A 258 18.12 19.51 -21.12
CA PHE A 258 18.22 20.65 -22.04
C PHE A 258 17.76 20.22 -23.42
N GLN A 259 16.95 21.04 -24.07
CA GLN A 259 16.57 20.85 -25.47
C GLN A 259 16.50 22.24 -26.13
N PRO A 260 17.16 22.50 -27.27
CA PRO A 260 17.02 23.74 -28.01
C PRO A 260 15.74 23.73 -28.84
N SER A 261 15.27 24.92 -29.23
CA SER A 261 14.02 25.11 -29.94
C SER A 261 14.05 24.92 -31.45
N ASP A 262 13.01 24.26 -31.96
CA ASP A 262 12.61 24.30 -33.35
C ASP A 262 12.38 25.75 -33.79
N GLY A 263 13.29 26.25 -34.63
CA GLY A 263 13.14 27.50 -35.37
C GLY A 263 13.83 28.72 -34.77
N ILE A 264 15.15 28.80 -34.91
CA ILE A 264 15.87 30.08 -35.08
C ILE A 264 16.86 29.88 -36.23
N TYR A 265 16.51 30.42 -37.39
CA TYR A 265 17.50 30.89 -38.36
C TYR A 265 18.13 32.14 -37.71
N ASP A 266 19.45 32.19 -37.58
CA ASP A 266 20.26 33.30 -37.00
C ASP A 266 20.53 33.29 -35.47
N ALA A 267 20.85 32.13 -34.89
CA ALA A 267 21.75 32.10 -33.73
C ALA A 267 23.13 31.60 -34.20
N GLU A 268 24.06 32.52 -34.38
CA GLU A 268 25.49 32.22 -34.53
C GLU A 268 25.95 31.37 -33.32
N GLU A 269 26.44 30.17 -33.65
CA GLU A 269 27.27 29.23 -32.88
C GLU A 269 27.14 29.24 -31.34
N ILE A 270 26.57 28.16 -30.79
CA ILE A 270 26.97 27.67 -29.46
C ILE A 270 28.37 27.06 -29.64
N GLU A 271 29.41 27.88 -29.52
CA GLU A 271 30.79 27.42 -29.37
C GLU A 271 30.95 26.86 -27.94
N PHE A 272 31.60 25.71 -27.79
CA PHE A 272 31.95 24.99 -26.53
C PHE A 272 30.97 23.93 -26.00
N PHE A 273 31.34 22.66 -26.25
CA PHE A 273 30.98 21.48 -25.44
C PHE A 273 31.98 21.34 -24.29
N PRO A 274 31.60 20.91 -23.07
CA PRO A 274 32.58 20.55 -22.05
C PRO A 274 33.29 19.24 -22.45
N ASP A 275 34.62 19.21 -22.33
CA ASP A 275 35.45 18.01 -22.58
C ASP A 275 35.00 16.80 -21.73
N GLU A 276 35.17 15.58 -22.28
CA GLU A 276 34.75 14.28 -21.70
C GLU A 276 35.20 14.04 -20.24
N HIS A 277 36.18 14.80 -19.75
CA HIS A 277 36.73 14.73 -18.40
C HIS A 277 36.07 15.68 -17.39
N MET A 278 35.07 16.46 -17.81
CA MET A 278 34.38 17.48 -16.98
C MET A 278 32.97 17.08 -16.52
N LEU A 279 32.46 15.89 -16.90
CA LEU A 279 31.16 15.37 -16.44
C LEU A 279 31.31 14.46 -15.21
N PRO A 280 30.47 14.59 -14.15
CA PRO A 280 30.56 13.73 -12.97
C PRO A 280 30.37 12.24 -13.30
N SER A 281 31.14 11.36 -12.64
CA SER A 281 31.06 9.89 -12.76
C SER A 281 29.71 9.28 -12.32
N THR A 282 28.79 10.10 -11.81
CA THR A 282 27.43 9.76 -11.36
C THR A 282 26.35 10.03 -12.42
N THR A 283 26.72 10.44 -13.63
CA THR A 283 25.79 10.71 -14.74
C THR A 283 25.11 9.41 -15.21
N THR A 284 23.81 9.22 -14.94
CA THR A 284 23.09 7.97 -15.25
C THR A 284 22.32 7.96 -16.58
N GLY A 285 22.21 9.13 -17.23
CA GLY A 285 21.66 9.32 -18.57
C GLY A 285 21.88 10.74 -19.09
N LEU A 286 22.30 10.86 -20.35
CA LEU A 286 22.41 12.08 -21.14
C LEU A 286 21.68 11.79 -22.46
N ASP A 287 20.46 12.32 -22.63
CA ASP A 287 19.70 12.14 -23.87
C ASP A 287 19.75 13.44 -24.68
N LEU A 288 20.55 13.43 -25.75
CA LEU A 288 20.63 14.50 -26.74
C LEU A 288 19.70 14.15 -27.91
N TYR A 289 18.59 14.86 -28.04
CA TYR A 289 17.67 14.68 -29.16
C TYR A 289 18.02 15.66 -30.29
N ARG A 290 18.50 15.11 -31.42
CA ARG A 290 18.58 15.83 -32.69
C ARG A 290 17.19 15.78 -33.34
N PRO A 291 16.62 16.89 -33.85
CA PRO A 291 15.39 16.80 -34.61
C PRO A 291 15.67 15.96 -35.87
N SER A 292 14.97 14.84 -36.02
CA SER A 292 14.91 14.14 -37.29
C SER A 292 14.02 14.95 -38.23
N SER A 293 14.65 15.79 -39.06
CA SER A 293 14.02 16.26 -40.28
C SER A 293 13.84 15.09 -41.24
N GLU A 294 12.66 15.07 -41.87
CA GLU A 294 12.36 14.40 -43.12
C GLU A 294 12.23 12.86 -43.14
N SER A 295 10.96 12.48 -43.24
CA SER A 295 10.47 11.32 -43.98
C SER A 295 11.18 11.13 -45.33
N TYR A 296 11.95 10.05 -45.48
CA TYR A 296 12.31 9.48 -46.77
C TYR A 296 11.67 8.09 -46.92
N VAL A 297 10.58 8.05 -47.69
CA VAL A 297 10.01 6.83 -48.25
C VAL A 297 10.84 6.45 -49.47
N PHE A 298 11.59 5.35 -49.39
CA PHE A 298 12.12 4.70 -50.59
C PHE A 298 11.01 3.81 -51.19
N GLY A 299 10.29 4.35 -52.18
CA GLY A 299 9.43 3.60 -53.07
C GLY A 299 9.98 3.64 -54.49
N LEU A 300 10.56 2.52 -54.95
CA LEU A 300 11.00 2.35 -56.33
C LEU A 300 9.80 2.23 -57.28
N GLN A 301 9.87 2.96 -58.38
CA GLN A 301 8.91 3.04 -59.48
C GLN A 301 8.78 1.72 -60.26
N GLY A 302 7.57 1.47 -60.78
CA GLY A 302 7.30 0.58 -61.91
C GLY A 302 5.85 0.72 -62.39
N PRO A 303 5.56 0.90 -63.69
CA PRO A 303 4.41 1.71 -64.12
C PRO A 303 3.22 0.88 -64.66
N SER A 304 2.12 1.61 -64.87
CA SER A 304 1.19 1.52 -66.02
C SER A 304 -0.25 1.01 -65.80
N THR A 305 -1.17 1.90 -66.22
CA THR A 305 -2.47 1.70 -66.88
C THR A 305 -3.78 1.65 -66.06
N PRO A 306 -4.89 2.18 -66.64
CA PRO A 306 -5.87 3.03 -65.95
C PRO A 306 -7.29 2.43 -65.95
N HIS A 307 -8.30 3.26 -65.64
CA HIS A 307 -9.77 3.07 -65.59
C HIS A 307 -10.31 3.08 -64.15
N LEU A 308 -11.40 3.75 -63.77
CA LEU A 308 -12.43 4.52 -64.49
C LEU A 308 -13.14 5.46 -63.47
N SER A 309 -13.55 6.63 -63.96
CA SER A 309 -14.69 7.52 -63.59
C SER A 309 -15.70 6.98 -62.54
N SER A 310 -16.37 7.74 -61.65
CA SER A 310 -17.03 9.06 -61.72
C SER A 310 -17.84 9.20 -60.42
N HIS A 311 -17.97 10.34 -59.74
CA HIS A 311 -19.02 11.39 -59.90
C HIS A 311 -18.66 12.48 -58.86
N ILE A 312 -18.26 13.70 -59.22
CA ILE A 312 -19.06 14.91 -59.52
C ILE A 312 -20.19 15.22 -58.54
N GLY A 313 -20.07 16.37 -57.89
CA GLY A 313 -21.10 17.10 -57.14
C GLY A 313 -20.53 18.36 -56.49
N TYR A 314 -20.27 19.38 -57.30
CA TYR A 314 -19.86 20.75 -56.91
C TYR A 314 -21.08 21.65 -56.65
N VAL A 315 -20.79 22.87 -56.16
CA VAL A 315 -21.62 24.10 -56.05
C VAL A 315 -22.29 24.30 -54.68
N GLY A 316 -22.08 25.40 -53.94
CA GLY A 316 -21.29 26.61 -54.18
C GLY A 316 -21.72 27.74 -53.21
N LEU A 317 -20.74 28.63 -52.88
CA LEU A 317 -20.84 30.10 -52.68
C LEU A 317 -21.82 30.60 -51.59
N SER A 318 -21.58 31.58 -50.72
CA SER A 318 -20.67 32.73 -50.54
C SER A 318 -21.51 33.64 -49.61
N GLU A 319 -20.97 34.34 -48.62
CA GLU A 319 -20.73 35.78 -48.73
C GLU A 319 -19.88 36.27 -47.55
N ALA A 320 -18.91 37.13 -47.88
CA ALA A 320 -18.33 38.20 -47.07
C ALA A 320 -18.47 39.49 -47.95
N PRO A 321 -17.87 40.69 -47.71
CA PRO A 321 -17.19 41.32 -46.55
C PRO A 321 -17.43 42.88 -46.41
N ILE A 322 -16.52 43.59 -45.69
CA ILE A 322 -16.03 45.03 -45.78
C ILE A 322 -16.85 46.12 -45.01
N TYR A 323 -16.34 47.09 -44.21
CA TYR A 323 -15.23 48.11 -44.22
C TYR A 323 -14.89 48.56 -42.74
N ALA A 324 -13.65 48.83 -42.25
CA ALA A 324 -12.62 49.86 -42.52
C ALA A 324 -13.15 51.33 -42.44
N SER A 325 -12.58 52.36 -41.77
CA SER A 325 -11.22 52.67 -41.28
C SER A 325 -11.18 54.00 -40.47
N LYS A 326 -10.10 54.20 -39.69
CA LYS A 326 -9.23 55.41 -39.55
C LYS A 326 -9.73 56.74 -38.97
N ASP A 327 -9.06 57.18 -37.89
CA ASP A 327 -8.11 58.33 -37.79
C ASP A 327 -7.72 58.52 -36.31
N ALA A 328 -6.53 58.96 -35.86
CA ALA A 328 -5.22 59.24 -36.43
C ALA A 328 -4.20 59.42 -35.27
N LEU A 329 -2.92 59.40 -35.61
CA LEU A 329 -1.73 59.59 -34.77
C LEU A 329 -1.75 60.80 -33.80
N GLN A 330 -1.06 60.65 -32.66
CA GLN A 330 -0.04 61.63 -32.25
C GLN A 330 1.09 60.97 -31.41
N ILE A 331 2.27 60.89 -32.03
CA ILE A 331 3.56 60.49 -31.45
C ILE A 331 4.28 61.76 -30.98
N VAL A 332 4.85 61.69 -29.78
CA VAL A 332 6.00 62.47 -29.26
C VAL A 332 5.82 63.99 -29.18
N ARG A 333 5.63 64.47 -27.96
CA ARG A 333 6.41 65.58 -27.38
C ARG A 333 6.44 65.38 -25.86
N CYS A 334 7.52 64.80 -25.38
CA CYS A 334 8.66 65.54 -24.85
C CYS A 334 8.45 65.94 -23.37
N TRP A 335 9.27 65.29 -22.56
CA TRP A 335 10.12 65.95 -21.58
C TRP A 335 9.52 66.40 -20.25
N LYS A 336 10.05 65.70 -19.24
CA LYS A 336 10.58 66.19 -17.97
C LYS A 336 9.58 66.59 -16.89
N LYS A 337 9.90 66.00 -15.73
CA LYS A 337 9.84 66.50 -14.34
C LYS A 337 8.93 65.56 -13.55
N LEU A 338 9.40 64.74 -12.62
CA LEU A 338 10.43 64.96 -11.58
C LEU A 338 10.91 63.55 -11.14
N ARG A 339 12.19 63.17 -11.27
CA ARG A 339 13.25 63.36 -10.25
C ARG A 339 12.76 64.00 -8.94
N LYS A 340 12.83 63.24 -7.85
CA LYS A 340 13.64 63.56 -6.64
C LYS A 340 13.39 62.46 -5.61
N GLU A 341 14.44 61.73 -5.27
CA GLU A 341 15.15 61.81 -3.97
C GLU A 341 14.63 60.70 -3.06
N GLY A 342 15.42 59.94 -2.32
CA GLY A 342 16.86 59.91 -2.09
C GLY A 342 17.14 58.53 -1.44
N SER A 343 18.36 58.00 -1.55
CA SER A 343 19.34 58.01 -0.44
C SER A 343 18.87 57.11 0.72
N MET A 344 19.65 56.18 1.25
CA MET A 344 21.10 56.08 1.37
C MET A 344 21.36 54.76 2.11
N GLU A 345 22.44 54.07 1.74
CA GLU A 345 23.56 53.67 2.63
C GLU A 345 23.29 52.52 3.60
N GLU A 346 24.24 51.64 3.92
CA GLU A 346 25.57 51.32 3.41
C GLU A 346 26.06 50.10 4.19
N ASN A 347 26.87 49.26 3.53
CA ASN A 347 28.13 48.67 4.03
C ASN A 347 28.12 47.79 5.31
N GLY A 348 28.93 46.73 5.44
CA GLY A 348 30.08 46.23 4.69
C GLY A 348 30.32 44.76 5.09
N VAL A 349 30.86 43.89 4.23
CA VAL A 349 32.28 43.69 3.85
C VAL A 349 33.11 42.98 4.94
N GLY A 350 33.70 41.84 4.55
CA GLY A 350 34.86 41.17 5.19
C GLY A 350 34.84 39.65 4.95
N ARG A 351 35.21 39.13 3.78
CA ARG A 351 36.54 38.55 3.40
C ARG A 351 37.14 37.64 4.49
N ARG A 352 37.11 36.31 4.28
CA ARG A 352 38.13 35.44 3.62
C ARG A 352 39.40 35.30 4.43
N GLU A 353 39.71 34.07 4.84
CA GLU A 353 41.05 33.50 4.68
C GLU A 353 40.97 31.96 4.70
N GLU A 354 41.70 31.36 3.75
CA GLU A 354 41.93 29.92 3.58
C GLU A 354 43.10 29.49 4.46
N GLN A 355 43.05 28.27 5.01
CA GLN A 355 44.27 27.53 5.32
C GLN A 355 44.07 26.02 5.16
N THR A 356 45.13 25.40 4.67
CA THR A 356 45.21 24.12 3.97
C THR A 356 45.64 22.98 4.89
N THR A 357 45.21 21.77 4.54
CA THR A 357 45.84 20.44 4.80
C THR A 357 45.79 19.85 6.21
N MET A 358 45.26 18.62 6.31
CA MET A 358 46.01 17.40 6.73
C MET A 358 45.09 16.17 6.62
N ILE A 359 45.63 15.11 6.01
CA ILE A 359 44.98 13.81 5.79
C ILE A 359 45.17 12.97 7.06
N GLU A 360 44.07 12.48 7.64
CA GLU A 360 44.10 11.33 8.55
C GLU A 360 43.09 10.27 8.08
N LEU A 361 43.64 9.10 7.79
CA LEU A 361 42.92 7.85 7.55
C LEU A 361 42.38 7.34 8.89
N SER A 362 41.06 7.39 9.08
CA SER A 362 40.40 6.63 10.15
C SER A 362 39.20 5.86 9.61
N THR A 363 39.22 4.59 9.97
CA THR A 363 38.24 3.54 9.69
C THR A 363 36.93 3.83 10.42
N GLY A 364 35.89 4.14 9.67
CA GLY A 364 34.51 4.18 10.14
C GLY A 364 33.60 3.94 8.94
N ILE A 365 32.74 2.93 9.02
CA ILE A 365 31.61 2.86 8.09
C ILE A 365 30.76 4.08 8.42
N ASP A 366 30.77 5.06 7.52
CA ASP A 366 30.04 6.32 7.65
C ASP A 366 28.53 6.04 7.47
N ILE A 367 27.91 5.49 8.51
CA ILE A 367 26.47 5.10 8.56
C ILE A 367 25.59 6.34 8.31
N GLU A 368 26.11 7.55 8.50
CA GLU A 368 25.39 8.82 8.31
C GLU A 368 25.10 9.18 6.84
N LYS A 369 25.76 8.52 5.87
CA LYS A 369 25.52 8.77 4.43
C LYS A 369 24.61 7.76 3.73
N LEU A 370 24.10 6.75 4.45
CA LEU A 370 23.08 5.86 3.92
C LEU A 370 21.71 6.53 4.08
N PRO A 371 20.95 6.83 3.01
CA PRO A 371 19.56 7.28 3.11
C PRO A 371 18.74 6.08 3.60
N LEU A 372 18.72 5.89 4.91
CA LEU A 372 18.01 4.84 5.61
C LEU A 372 16.52 5.15 5.56
N TRP A 373 15.89 4.71 4.46
CA TRP A 373 14.46 4.39 4.35
C TRP A 373 13.54 5.38 5.04
N GLU A 374 13.78 6.67 4.82
CA GLU A 374 12.69 7.63 4.81
C GLU A 374 11.86 7.27 3.58
N GLU A 375 10.94 6.33 3.77
CA GLU A 375 9.76 6.29 2.95
C GLU A 375 9.16 7.69 3.04
N GLU A 376 9.39 8.51 2.01
CA GLU A 376 8.38 9.45 1.57
C GLU A 376 7.04 8.74 1.74
N ARG A 377 6.08 9.41 2.36
CA ARG A 377 4.70 8.93 2.46
C ARG A 377 4.13 8.77 1.05
N GLN A 378 4.55 7.71 0.36
CA GLN A 378 4.01 7.15 -0.86
C GLN A 378 2.79 6.27 -0.48
N TYR A 379 2.17 6.57 0.66
CA TYR A 379 0.95 5.97 1.14
C TYR A 379 -0.22 6.78 0.59
N ARG A 380 -0.47 6.55 -0.69
CA ARG A 380 -1.72 6.78 -1.40
C ARG A 380 -1.51 6.36 -2.86
N ASN A 381 -1.25 5.07 -3.09
CA ASN A 381 -1.54 4.53 -4.41
C ASN A 381 -3.07 4.62 -4.59
N CYS A 382 -3.52 5.65 -5.30
CA CYS A 382 -4.72 5.51 -6.10
C CYS A 382 -4.39 4.40 -7.09
N TYR A 383 -4.76 3.16 -6.75
CA TYR A 383 -4.67 2.04 -7.68
C TYR A 383 -5.31 2.47 -9.00
N VAL A 384 -4.71 2.12 -10.15
CA VAL A 384 -5.35 2.39 -11.43
C VAL A 384 -6.61 1.54 -11.48
N ASN A 385 -7.75 2.20 -11.30
CA ASN A 385 -9.03 1.54 -11.25
C ASN A 385 -9.49 1.25 -12.68
N SER A 386 -9.30 0.00 -13.10
CA SER A 386 -9.70 -0.48 -14.44
C SER A 386 -11.18 -0.88 -14.52
N ILE A 387 -11.95 -0.72 -13.44
CA ILE A 387 -13.40 -1.00 -13.41
C ILE A 387 -14.14 0.09 -14.18
N SER A 388 -15.01 -0.30 -15.12
CA SER A 388 -15.82 0.66 -15.89
C SER A 388 -16.84 1.38 -15.00
N SER A 389 -17.31 2.56 -15.42
CA SER A 389 -18.31 3.32 -14.65
C SER A 389 -19.59 2.52 -14.34
N ARG A 390 -20.03 1.66 -15.27
CA ARG A 390 -21.20 0.79 -15.11
C ARG A 390 -20.98 -0.34 -14.10
N GLU A 391 -19.81 -0.97 -14.14
CA GLU A 391 -19.42 -1.97 -13.15
C GLU A 391 -19.23 -1.32 -11.77
N MET A 392 -18.70 -0.10 -11.71
CA MET A 392 -18.52 0.67 -10.48
C MET A 392 -19.85 1.01 -9.82
N GLU A 393 -20.87 1.36 -10.60
CA GLU A 393 -22.23 1.57 -10.09
C GLU A 393 -22.79 0.30 -9.44
N SER A 394 -22.56 -0.86 -10.08
CA SER A 394 -22.96 -2.16 -9.54
C SER A 394 -22.18 -2.52 -8.28
N LEU A 395 -20.86 -2.27 -8.25
CA LEU A 395 -20.00 -2.49 -7.10
C LEU A 395 -20.42 -1.61 -5.92
N THR A 396 -20.69 -0.33 -6.17
CA THR A 396 -21.19 0.62 -5.18
C THR A 396 -22.50 0.12 -4.58
N ALA A 397 -23.43 -0.34 -5.41
CA ALA A 397 -24.70 -0.88 -4.96
C ALA A 397 -24.55 -2.17 -4.12
N ILE A 398 -23.58 -3.03 -4.43
CA ILE A 398 -23.24 -4.22 -3.62
C ILE A 398 -22.63 -3.81 -2.28
N CYS A 399 -21.67 -2.88 -2.28
CA CYS A 399 -21.02 -2.43 -1.07
C CYS A 399 -22.02 -1.77 -0.09
N ASP A 400 -22.90 -0.91 -0.60
CA ASP A 400 -23.97 -0.29 0.19
C ASP A 400 -25.04 -1.29 0.62
N ALA A 401 -25.21 -2.40 -0.10
CA ALA A 401 -26.07 -3.49 0.36
C ALA A 401 -25.48 -4.17 1.60
N PHE A 402 -24.16 -4.41 1.63
CA PHE A 402 -23.50 -4.98 2.82
C PHE A 402 -23.45 -4.02 4.01
N LEU A 403 -23.23 -2.72 3.76
CA LEU A 403 -23.12 -1.67 4.77
C LEU A 403 -23.88 -0.39 4.34
N PRO A 404 -25.21 -0.32 4.56
CA PRO A 404 -26.03 0.84 4.23
C PRO A 404 -25.95 1.95 5.26
N SER A 405 -26.39 3.15 4.85
CA SER A 405 -26.80 4.20 5.78
C SER A 405 -28.15 3.84 6.42
N LEU A 406 -28.27 3.98 7.73
CA LEU A 406 -29.46 3.68 8.52
C LEU A 406 -29.82 4.89 9.39
N HIS A 407 -31.11 5.21 9.46
CA HIS A 407 -31.61 6.26 10.34
C HIS A 407 -31.72 5.75 11.78
N VAL A 408 -31.19 6.51 12.73
CA VAL A 408 -31.26 6.24 14.17
C VAL A 408 -31.72 7.49 14.91
N SER A 409 -32.57 7.31 15.93
CA SER A 409 -33.07 8.37 16.81
C SER A 409 -31.92 9.04 17.57
N ALA A 410 -32.01 10.36 17.79
CA ALA A 410 -30.95 11.24 18.33
C ALA A 410 -30.51 10.97 19.80
N ALA A 411 -30.80 9.79 20.36
CA ALA A 411 -30.47 9.41 21.72
C ALA A 411 -29.08 8.75 21.86
N ASP A 412 -28.43 8.36 20.76
CA ASP A 412 -27.13 7.67 20.77
C ASP A 412 -25.95 8.65 20.70
N ALA A 413 -24.83 8.28 21.34
CA ALA A 413 -23.58 9.06 21.30
C ALA A 413 -23.18 9.40 19.85
N ASP A 414 -22.66 10.62 19.64
CA ASP A 414 -22.38 11.23 18.33
C ASP A 414 -21.63 10.30 17.34
N ALA A 415 -20.70 9.49 17.84
CA ALA A 415 -19.94 8.52 17.04
C ALA A 415 -20.79 7.33 16.55
N VAL A 416 -21.69 6.81 17.39
CA VAL A 416 -22.57 5.68 17.06
C VAL A 416 -23.60 6.09 16.02
N ALA A 417 -24.21 7.28 16.20
CA ALA A 417 -25.11 7.85 15.22
C ALA A 417 -24.41 8.05 13.85
N THR A 418 -23.19 8.60 13.86
CA THR A 418 -22.37 8.75 12.65
C THR A 418 -22.09 7.41 11.96
N PHE A 419 -21.72 6.38 12.72
CA PHE A 419 -21.47 5.04 12.16
C PHE A 419 -22.72 4.45 11.51
N TYR A 420 -23.91 4.55 12.14
CA TYR A 420 -25.15 4.08 11.53
C TYR A 420 -25.54 4.86 10.28
N GLN A 421 -25.31 6.17 10.25
CA GLN A 421 -25.65 7.02 9.11
C GLN A 421 -24.64 6.93 7.95
N SER A 422 -23.49 6.28 8.14
CA SER A 422 -22.46 6.12 7.10
C SER A 422 -22.66 4.84 6.29
N SER A 423 -22.70 4.92 4.96
CA SER A 423 -22.65 3.75 4.07
C SER A 423 -21.22 3.43 3.62
N ALA A 424 -21.03 2.29 2.96
CA ALA A 424 -19.74 1.94 2.35
C ALA A 424 -19.29 2.96 1.29
N SER A 425 -20.21 3.43 0.45
CA SER A 425 -19.93 4.43 -0.59
C SER A 425 -19.55 5.80 -0.03
N MET A 426 -20.17 6.23 1.07
CA MET A 426 -19.79 7.47 1.78
C MET A 426 -18.34 7.44 2.29
N ALA A 427 -17.79 6.24 2.49
CA ALA A 427 -16.41 6.02 2.93
C ALA A 427 -15.42 5.78 1.78
N ALA A 428 -15.84 5.91 0.52
CA ALA A 428 -15.06 5.57 -0.68
C ALA A 428 -14.54 4.11 -0.70
N THR A 429 -15.27 3.19 -0.06
CA THR A 429 -14.93 1.75 -0.05
C THR A 429 -15.03 1.12 -1.44
N PRO A 430 -16.06 1.38 -2.27
CA PRO A 430 -16.16 0.80 -3.62
C PRO A 430 -14.94 1.08 -4.50
N GLU A 431 -14.40 2.30 -4.43
CA GLU A 431 -13.23 2.73 -5.21
C GLU A 431 -11.98 1.96 -4.77
N ARG A 432 -11.78 1.79 -3.46
CA ARG A 432 -10.68 0.99 -2.92
C ARG A 432 -10.81 -0.49 -3.29
N VAL A 433 -12.02 -1.05 -3.18
CA VAL A 433 -12.29 -2.44 -3.60
C VAL A 433 -12.02 -2.59 -5.10
N GLY A 434 -12.47 -1.66 -5.95
CA GLY A 434 -12.22 -1.66 -7.39
C GLY A 434 -10.72 -1.57 -7.73
N GLY A 435 -9.95 -0.80 -6.95
CA GLY A 435 -8.50 -0.75 -7.02
C GLY A 435 -7.84 -2.09 -6.71
N LEU A 436 -8.23 -2.72 -5.59
CA LEU A 436 -7.72 -4.05 -5.20
C LEU A 436 -8.07 -5.12 -6.25
N LEU A 437 -9.30 -5.09 -6.78
CA LEU A 437 -9.75 -5.96 -7.87
C LEU A 437 -9.05 -5.67 -9.20
N SER A 438 -8.40 -4.53 -9.36
CA SER A 438 -7.66 -4.23 -10.59
C SER A 438 -6.22 -4.72 -10.48
N GLU A 439 -5.50 -4.34 -9.42
CA GLU A 439 -4.04 -4.39 -9.42
C GLU A 439 -3.42 -5.32 -8.37
N ARG A 440 -4.17 -5.71 -7.33
CA ARG A 440 -3.58 -6.41 -6.17
C ARG A 440 -4.04 -7.86 -6.03
N MET A 441 -5.31 -8.11 -6.27
CA MET A 441 -5.87 -9.43 -6.06
C MET A 441 -5.53 -10.33 -7.24
N GLU A 442 -4.80 -11.40 -6.98
CA GLU A 442 -4.53 -12.49 -7.93
C GLU A 442 -5.29 -13.73 -7.45
N HIS A 443 -6.21 -14.21 -8.28
CA HIS A 443 -7.01 -15.42 -8.01
C HIS A 443 -7.57 -15.95 -9.34
N PRO A 444 -7.54 -17.28 -9.61
CA PRO A 444 -7.95 -17.85 -10.90
C PRO A 444 -9.41 -17.55 -11.28
N LYS A 445 -10.26 -17.24 -10.30
CA LYS A 445 -11.68 -16.89 -10.50
C LYS A 445 -11.99 -15.39 -10.34
N LYS A 446 -10.99 -14.51 -10.27
CA LYS A 446 -11.17 -13.05 -10.21
C LYS A 446 -12.09 -12.50 -11.31
N TRP A 447 -12.01 -13.07 -12.52
CA TRP A 447 -12.84 -12.70 -13.66
C TRP A 447 -14.35 -12.85 -13.40
N MET A 448 -14.75 -13.76 -12.50
CA MET A 448 -16.16 -13.97 -12.17
C MET A 448 -16.79 -12.74 -11.49
N ILE A 449 -16.03 -12.04 -10.66
CA ILE A 449 -16.51 -10.80 -10.01
C ILE A 449 -16.76 -9.75 -11.08
N ARG A 450 -15.83 -9.58 -12.04
CA ARG A 450 -16.00 -8.64 -13.15
C ARG A 450 -17.21 -8.98 -14.01
N LEU A 451 -17.37 -10.25 -14.38
CA LEU A 451 -18.55 -10.69 -15.13
C LEU A 451 -19.86 -10.42 -14.37
N ALA A 452 -19.88 -10.68 -13.06
CA ALA A 452 -21.06 -10.39 -12.24
C ALA A 452 -21.36 -8.89 -12.18
N LEU A 453 -20.35 -8.04 -11.96
CA LEU A 453 -20.52 -6.58 -11.97
C LEU A 453 -21.06 -6.08 -13.32
N TRP A 454 -20.54 -6.61 -14.43
CA TRP A 454 -21.03 -6.26 -15.76
C TRP A 454 -22.49 -6.72 -15.97
N LEU A 455 -22.85 -7.95 -15.60
CA LEU A 455 -24.21 -8.45 -15.71
C LEU A 455 -25.20 -7.60 -14.89
N LEU A 456 -24.86 -7.27 -13.64
CA LEU A 456 -25.67 -6.44 -12.74
C LEU A 456 -25.85 -5.00 -13.23
N SER A 457 -24.97 -4.54 -14.11
CA SER A 457 -25.10 -3.23 -14.77
C SER A 457 -26.16 -3.21 -15.87
N THR A 458 -26.73 -4.38 -16.22
CA THR A 458 -27.79 -4.51 -17.22
C THR A 458 -29.05 -5.09 -16.58
N TRP A 459 -30.22 -4.70 -17.08
CA TRP A 459 -31.49 -5.21 -16.55
C TRP A 459 -31.66 -6.72 -16.81
N LEU A 460 -31.20 -7.21 -17.97
CA LEU A 460 -31.26 -8.63 -18.32
C LEU A 460 -30.30 -9.45 -17.46
N GLY A 461 -29.05 -9.00 -17.30
CA GLY A 461 -28.07 -9.68 -16.45
C GLY A 461 -28.45 -9.64 -14.97
N THR A 462 -29.06 -8.55 -14.51
CA THR A 462 -29.65 -8.47 -13.16
C THR A 462 -30.75 -9.51 -13.00
N PHE A 463 -31.66 -9.66 -13.96
CA PHE A 463 -32.68 -10.70 -13.92
C PHE A 463 -32.06 -12.11 -13.88
N VAL A 464 -31.01 -12.37 -14.66
CA VAL A 464 -30.30 -13.67 -14.67
C VAL A 464 -29.67 -13.99 -13.30
N LEU A 465 -29.01 -13.02 -12.66
CA LEU A 465 -28.30 -13.26 -11.38
C LEU A 465 -29.19 -13.14 -10.15
N CYS A 466 -30.24 -12.33 -10.20
CA CYS A 466 -31.09 -12.00 -9.06
C CYS A 466 -32.49 -12.63 -9.15
N GLY A 467 -32.86 -13.18 -10.30
CA GLY A 467 -34.16 -13.79 -10.55
C GLY A 467 -35.33 -12.79 -10.49
N PRO A 468 -36.56 -13.29 -10.31
CA PRO A 468 -37.78 -12.45 -10.28
C PRO A 468 -37.80 -11.36 -9.20
N ARG A 469 -36.96 -11.46 -8.16
CA ARG A 469 -36.82 -10.42 -7.12
C ARG A 469 -36.32 -9.08 -7.67
N SER A 470 -35.64 -9.10 -8.81
CA SER A 470 -35.21 -7.89 -9.52
C SER A 470 -36.34 -7.14 -10.23
N LEU A 471 -37.53 -7.75 -10.35
CA LEU A 471 -38.66 -7.12 -11.02
C LEU A 471 -39.37 -6.11 -10.09
N SER A 472 -39.92 -5.07 -10.71
CA SER A 472 -40.82 -4.10 -10.10
C SER A 472 -42.24 -4.33 -10.59
N THR A 473 -43.21 -4.02 -9.73
CA THR A 473 -44.63 -3.97 -10.13
C THR A 473 -44.97 -2.68 -10.88
N ASN A 474 -44.07 -1.70 -10.87
CA ASN A 474 -44.24 -0.40 -11.50
C ASN A 474 -43.28 -0.27 -12.70
N PHE A 475 -43.75 0.32 -13.79
CA PHE A 475 -42.93 0.55 -14.99
C PHE A 475 -41.78 1.56 -14.73
N PRO A 476 -40.54 1.31 -15.18
CA PRO A 476 -40.10 0.12 -15.92
C PRO A 476 -40.01 -1.12 -15.01
N PHE A 477 -40.59 -2.23 -15.47
CA PHE A 477 -40.68 -3.47 -14.67
C PHE A 477 -39.32 -4.13 -14.42
N PHE A 478 -38.32 -3.83 -15.26
CA PHE A 478 -36.97 -4.37 -15.16
C PHE A 478 -36.01 -3.28 -14.68
N HIS A 479 -35.28 -3.59 -13.62
CA HIS A 479 -34.28 -2.70 -13.03
C HIS A 479 -32.89 -3.31 -13.11
N THR A 480 -31.87 -2.46 -13.24
CA THR A 480 -30.49 -2.85 -12.91
C THR A 480 -30.37 -3.04 -11.39
N PHE A 481 -29.32 -3.74 -10.93
CA PHE A 481 -29.14 -3.99 -9.50
C PHE A 481 -29.05 -2.68 -8.68
N SER A 482 -28.40 -1.65 -9.23
CA SER A 482 -28.26 -0.32 -8.60
C SER A 482 -29.59 0.42 -8.41
N GLN A 483 -30.59 0.15 -9.26
CA GLN A 483 -31.91 0.78 -9.20
C GLN A 483 -32.85 0.10 -8.19
N LEU A 484 -32.48 -1.06 -7.64
CA LEU A 484 -33.28 -1.76 -6.65
C LEU A 484 -33.22 -1.06 -5.29
N SER A 485 -34.34 -1.11 -4.56
CA SER A 485 -34.38 -0.63 -3.18
C SER A 485 -33.35 -1.36 -2.33
N GLN A 486 -32.87 -0.67 -1.28
CA GLN A 486 -31.88 -1.22 -0.36
C GLN A 486 -32.30 -2.60 0.18
N GLN A 487 -33.55 -2.73 0.63
CA GLN A 487 -34.10 -3.98 1.13
C GLN A 487 -34.05 -5.11 0.08
N LYS A 488 -34.45 -4.84 -1.17
CA LYS A 488 -34.39 -5.86 -2.24
C LYS A 488 -32.95 -6.30 -2.52
N ARG A 489 -31.98 -5.37 -2.51
CA ARG A 489 -30.56 -5.70 -2.69
C ARG A 489 -30.05 -6.62 -1.58
N GLU A 490 -30.41 -6.34 -0.33
CA GLU A 490 -30.05 -7.18 0.82
C GLU A 490 -30.66 -8.59 0.72
N GLU A 491 -31.95 -8.70 0.38
CA GLU A 491 -32.65 -9.97 0.18
C GLU A 491 -32.01 -10.81 -0.94
N ILE A 492 -31.57 -10.17 -2.02
CA ILE A 492 -30.86 -10.82 -3.13
C ILE A 492 -29.51 -11.36 -2.66
N LEU A 493 -28.69 -10.53 -2.00
CA LEU A 493 -27.38 -10.98 -1.51
C LEU A 493 -27.51 -12.12 -0.49
N LEU A 494 -28.49 -12.05 0.43
CA LEU A 494 -28.79 -13.15 1.33
C LEU A 494 -29.22 -14.42 0.57
N SER A 495 -29.98 -14.27 -0.52
CA SER A 495 -30.35 -15.43 -1.35
C SER A 495 -29.14 -16.07 -2.04
N TRP A 496 -28.12 -15.29 -2.40
CA TRP A 496 -26.87 -15.81 -2.95
C TRP A 496 -26.08 -16.61 -1.92
N SER A 497 -26.05 -16.18 -0.65
CA SER A 497 -25.35 -16.88 0.43
C SER A 497 -25.95 -18.27 0.73
N LEU A 498 -27.24 -18.43 0.48
CA LEU A 498 -28.02 -19.66 0.71
C LEU A 498 -28.28 -20.44 -0.59
N SER A 499 -27.71 -20.02 -1.72
CA SER A 499 -28.01 -20.57 -3.03
C SER A 499 -27.48 -21.99 -3.19
N PHE A 500 -28.25 -22.83 -3.89
CA PHE A 500 -27.78 -24.12 -4.37
C PHE A 500 -26.62 -23.97 -5.37
N PHE A 501 -26.60 -22.88 -6.13
CA PHE A 501 -25.52 -22.58 -7.07
C PHE A 501 -24.26 -22.11 -6.34
N TYR A 502 -23.23 -22.95 -6.36
CA TYR A 502 -21.95 -22.68 -5.72
C TYR A 502 -21.32 -21.34 -6.11
N HIS A 503 -21.47 -20.94 -7.38
CA HIS A 503 -20.86 -19.71 -7.91
C HIS A 503 -21.51 -18.44 -7.33
N LEU A 504 -22.81 -18.47 -7.02
CA LEU A 504 -23.47 -17.37 -6.31
C LEU A 504 -23.00 -17.27 -4.86
N ARG A 505 -22.78 -18.41 -4.19
CA ARG A 505 -22.18 -18.44 -2.85
C ARG A 505 -20.76 -17.88 -2.84
N MET A 506 -19.93 -18.24 -3.82
CA MET A 506 -18.60 -17.65 -4.00
C MET A 506 -18.66 -16.13 -4.22
N LEU A 507 -19.56 -15.66 -5.10
CA LEU A 507 -19.75 -14.23 -5.37
C LEU A 507 -20.15 -13.47 -4.10
N PHE A 508 -21.11 -13.98 -3.33
CA PHE A 508 -21.49 -13.40 -2.04
C PHE A 508 -20.30 -13.36 -1.07
N LYS A 509 -19.59 -14.48 -0.88
CA LYS A 509 -18.48 -14.56 0.08
C LYS A 509 -17.33 -13.62 -0.28
N SER A 510 -16.92 -13.59 -1.53
CA SER A 510 -15.82 -12.75 -2.01
C SER A 510 -16.15 -11.26 -1.91
N THR A 511 -17.32 -10.83 -2.39
CA THR A 511 -17.73 -9.42 -2.32
C THR A 511 -17.99 -8.95 -0.88
N LYS A 512 -18.54 -9.82 -0.01
CA LYS A 512 -18.68 -9.55 1.44
C LYS A 512 -17.31 -9.37 2.10
N LEU A 513 -16.40 -10.31 1.87
CA LEU A 513 -15.05 -10.27 2.45
C LEU A 513 -14.33 -8.98 2.05
N LEU A 514 -14.30 -8.66 0.75
CA LEU A 514 -13.63 -7.45 0.25
C LEU A 514 -14.25 -6.17 0.81
N THR A 515 -15.59 -6.05 0.77
CA THR A 515 -16.28 -4.83 1.23
C THR A 515 -16.03 -4.57 2.71
N LEU A 516 -16.26 -5.58 3.56
CA LEU A 516 -16.18 -5.43 5.00
C LEU A 516 -14.73 -5.26 5.48
N LEU A 517 -13.81 -6.08 4.96
CA LEU A 517 -12.39 -5.97 5.27
C LEU A 517 -11.89 -4.55 4.96
N VAL A 518 -12.17 -4.04 3.75
CA VAL A 518 -11.74 -2.70 3.35
C VAL A 518 -12.41 -1.64 4.21
N PHE A 519 -13.74 -1.64 4.38
CA PHE A 519 -14.43 -0.59 5.15
C PHE A 519 -13.92 -0.44 6.58
N PHE A 520 -13.64 -1.54 7.28
CA PHE A 520 -13.24 -1.50 8.69
C PHE A 520 -11.72 -1.38 8.91
N SER A 521 -10.90 -1.59 7.87
CA SER A 521 -9.43 -1.49 7.96
C SER A 521 -8.84 -0.27 7.24
N GLN A 522 -9.61 0.34 6.31
CA GLN A 522 -9.18 1.52 5.57
C GLN A 522 -9.02 2.74 6.48
N VAL A 523 -8.07 3.61 6.15
CA VAL A 523 -7.85 4.86 6.90
C VAL A 523 -7.90 6.08 5.99
N ASP A 524 -8.23 7.23 6.58
CA ASP A 524 -8.13 8.55 5.98
C ASP A 524 -6.71 9.14 6.11
N GLU A 525 -6.54 10.40 5.71
CA GLU A 525 -5.24 11.09 5.76
C GLU A 525 -4.68 11.28 7.17
N LYS A 526 -5.55 11.20 8.19
CA LYS A 526 -5.19 11.32 9.61
C LYS A 526 -4.96 9.95 10.25
N ASN A 527 -4.90 8.87 9.46
CA ASN A 527 -4.84 7.49 9.92
C ASN A 527 -6.04 7.09 10.80
N GLN A 528 -7.21 7.68 10.53
CA GLN A 528 -8.45 7.39 11.26
C GLN A 528 -9.44 6.64 10.37
N ASN A 529 -10.35 5.91 11.01
CA ASN A 529 -11.50 5.31 10.37
C ASN A 529 -12.78 5.81 11.05
N LEU A 530 -13.80 6.08 10.24
CA LEU A 530 -15.08 6.63 10.68
C LEU A 530 -15.84 5.75 11.69
N SER A 531 -15.58 4.45 11.72
CA SER A 531 -16.29 3.48 12.55
C SER A 531 -15.60 3.14 13.87
N TRP A 532 -14.28 3.33 13.96
CA TRP A 532 -13.46 2.83 15.07
C TRP A 532 -13.91 3.32 16.44
N LYS A 533 -14.21 4.62 16.56
CA LYS A 533 -14.72 5.21 17.80
C LYS A 533 -16.04 4.58 18.24
N ALA A 534 -16.94 4.27 17.30
CA ALA A 534 -18.25 3.69 17.61
C ALA A 534 -18.16 2.23 18.05
N ILE A 535 -17.21 1.47 17.49
CA ILE A 535 -17.01 0.04 17.78
C ILE A 535 -16.03 -0.21 18.94
N GLY A 536 -15.54 0.85 19.58
CA GLY A 536 -14.60 0.77 20.70
C GLY A 536 -13.21 0.28 20.29
N TYR A 537 -12.72 0.66 19.10
CA TYR A 537 -11.38 0.35 18.62
C TYR A 537 -10.51 1.61 18.59
N CYS A 538 -9.28 1.53 19.11
CA CYS A 538 -8.37 2.67 19.22
C CYS A 538 -7.52 2.93 17.96
N GLY A 539 -7.47 1.99 17.01
CA GLY A 539 -6.62 2.09 15.83
C GLY A 539 -5.23 1.48 16.07
N PRO A 540 -4.13 2.17 15.72
CA PRO A 540 -2.80 1.69 16.04
C PRO A 540 -2.58 1.72 17.55
N ASP A 541 -1.66 0.90 18.03
CA ASP A 541 -1.31 0.82 19.45
C ASP A 541 -1.10 2.24 20.06
N PRO A 542 -1.88 2.64 21.09
CA PRO A 542 -1.84 3.99 21.64
C PRO A 542 -0.50 4.38 22.26
N GLU A 543 0.22 3.42 22.85
CA GLU A 543 1.53 3.65 23.47
C GLU A 543 2.65 3.77 22.43
N PHE A 544 2.40 3.28 21.22
CA PHE A 544 3.36 3.32 20.14
C PHE A 544 3.50 4.72 19.52
N GLN A 545 2.43 5.52 19.44
CA GLN A 545 2.51 6.85 18.80
C GLN A 545 3.51 7.80 19.50
N PRO A 546 3.52 7.93 20.84
CA PRO A 546 4.54 8.70 21.55
C PRO A 546 5.95 8.12 21.37
N GLN A 547 6.10 6.79 21.43
CA GLN A 547 7.40 6.13 21.27
C GLN A 547 7.97 6.33 19.85
N ALA A 548 7.16 6.14 18.81
CA ALA A 548 7.55 6.37 17.42
C ALA A 548 7.89 7.84 17.15
N SER A 549 7.19 8.79 17.79
CA SER A 549 7.52 10.22 17.71
C SER A 549 8.87 10.53 18.36
N ARG A 550 9.16 9.98 19.55
CA ARG A 550 10.46 10.10 20.25
C ARG A 550 11.60 9.52 19.41
N LEU A 551 11.40 8.31 18.85
CA LEU A 551 12.34 7.66 17.95
C LEU A 551 12.59 8.46 16.66
N LYS A 552 11.64 9.29 16.23
CA LYS A 552 11.78 10.19 15.07
C LYS A 552 12.47 11.52 15.41
N THR A 553 12.28 12.07 16.61
CA THR A 553 12.77 13.39 17.04
C THR A 553 14.22 13.46 17.53
N SER A 554 14.93 12.34 17.74
CA SER A 554 16.34 12.37 18.21
C SER A 554 17.35 13.03 17.24
N LYS A 555 16.90 13.58 16.10
CA LYS A 555 17.72 14.32 15.12
C LYS A 555 18.15 15.74 15.57
N GLN A 556 17.63 16.32 16.65
CA GLN A 556 17.80 17.77 16.90
C GLN A 556 18.84 18.20 17.96
N ASN A 557 19.37 17.32 18.80
CA ASN A 557 20.27 17.71 19.90
C ASN A 557 21.63 17.01 19.87
N GLY A 558 22.36 17.11 18.76
CA GLY A 558 23.66 16.45 18.58
C GLY A 558 24.73 17.34 17.95
N TYR A 559 24.85 18.62 18.35
CA TYR A 559 26.06 19.41 18.11
C TYR A 559 26.74 19.66 19.45
N GLY A 560 27.82 18.92 19.74
CA GLY A 560 28.64 19.14 20.93
C GLY A 560 29.74 18.11 21.15
N ASN A 561 30.95 18.44 20.65
CA ASN A 561 32.31 18.06 21.09
C ASN A 561 32.64 16.65 21.64
N PHE A 562 33.56 16.00 20.91
CA PHE A 562 34.63 15.04 21.25
C PHE A 562 34.73 14.37 22.65
N ILE A 563 35.07 13.07 22.56
CA ILE A 563 35.67 12.10 23.51
C ILE A 563 34.71 11.18 24.30
N CYS A 564 34.55 9.93 23.84
CA CYS A 564 34.79 8.65 24.56
C CYS A 564 34.20 7.43 23.80
N LYS A 565 34.90 6.28 23.81
CA LYS A 565 34.46 4.97 23.23
C LYS A 565 33.13 4.43 23.77
N GLU A 566 32.55 5.05 24.78
CA GLU A 566 31.22 4.71 25.31
C GLU A 566 30.06 5.30 24.48
N GLN A 567 30.32 6.31 23.64
CA GLN A 567 29.29 6.95 22.81
C GLN A 567 28.93 6.13 21.56
N GLU A 568 29.88 5.45 20.92
CA GLU A 568 29.61 4.55 19.77
C GLU A 568 28.67 3.40 20.15
N CYS A 569 28.86 2.78 21.32
CA CYS A 569 27.96 1.73 21.81
C CYS A 569 26.55 2.24 22.13
N LYS A 570 26.42 3.51 22.57
CA LYS A 570 25.11 4.14 22.83
C LYS A 570 24.40 4.52 21.53
N GLU A 571 25.11 5.10 20.56
CA GLU A 571 24.56 5.40 19.23
C GLU A 571 24.13 4.14 18.47
N ASP A 572 24.89 3.06 18.61
CA ASP A 572 24.57 1.76 18.02
C ASP A 572 23.33 1.12 18.63
N GLY A 573 23.19 1.21 19.97
CA GLY A 573 21.98 0.78 20.67
C GLY A 573 20.73 1.58 20.27
N GLU A 574 20.84 2.91 20.13
CA GLU A 574 19.73 3.78 19.70
C GLU A 574 19.32 3.53 18.22
N LYS A 575 20.29 3.29 17.33
CA LYS A 575 20.01 2.94 15.92
C LYS A 575 19.30 1.59 15.80
N GLU A 576 19.73 0.60 16.58
CA GLU A 576 19.11 -0.73 16.64
C GLU A 576 17.70 -0.67 17.26
N GLU A 577 17.48 0.17 18.27
CA GLU A 577 16.16 0.40 18.84
C GLU A 577 15.17 0.96 17.79
N ARG A 578 15.62 1.94 16.99
CA ARG A 578 14.79 2.63 15.99
C ARG A 578 14.53 1.85 14.71
N TYR A 579 15.57 1.26 14.13
CA TYR A 579 15.50 0.59 12.83
C TYR A 579 15.38 -0.93 12.93
N GLY A 580 15.64 -1.49 14.10
CA GLY A 580 15.75 -2.92 14.33
C GLY A 580 17.13 -3.49 14.02
N PRO A 581 17.39 -4.74 14.43
CA PRO A 581 18.73 -5.33 14.47
C PRO A 581 19.31 -5.64 13.08
N LEU A 582 18.47 -5.69 12.04
CA LEU A 582 18.90 -6.07 10.70
C LEU A 582 19.43 -4.90 9.86
N CYS A 583 19.27 -3.65 10.33
CA CYS A 583 19.54 -2.44 9.56
C CYS A 583 20.91 -2.42 8.87
N ARG A 584 21.94 -3.02 9.49
CA ARG A 584 23.32 -3.06 8.97
C ARG A 584 23.54 -4.11 7.88
N GLY A 585 22.70 -5.12 7.79
CA GLY A 585 22.85 -6.22 6.84
C GLY A 585 21.85 -6.19 5.69
N LEU A 586 21.21 -5.04 5.46
CA LEU A 586 20.22 -4.85 4.40
C LEU A 586 20.81 -4.00 3.29
N ILE A 587 20.62 -4.42 2.04
CA ILE A 587 20.96 -3.61 0.87
C ILE A 587 19.67 -3.17 0.18
N ASN A 588 19.51 -1.86 0.05
CA ASN A 588 18.37 -1.27 -0.62
C ASN A 588 18.55 -1.35 -2.15
N LEU A 589 17.67 -2.13 -2.78
CA LEU A 589 17.66 -2.33 -4.23
C LEU A 589 17.09 -1.15 -5.02
N LYS A 590 16.53 -0.14 -4.35
CA LYS A 590 16.14 1.14 -4.98
C LYS A 590 17.33 2.04 -5.32
N HIS A 591 18.56 1.69 -4.93
CA HIS A 591 19.76 2.42 -5.35
C HIS A 591 20.22 2.00 -6.74
N PRO A 592 20.98 2.86 -7.47
CA PRO A 592 21.59 2.47 -8.73
C PRO A 592 22.40 1.18 -8.62
N ARG A 593 22.43 0.39 -9.69
CA ARG A 593 23.05 -0.95 -9.72
C ARG A 593 24.51 -0.93 -9.26
N ASP A 594 25.27 0.11 -9.61
CA ASP A 594 26.68 0.24 -9.22
C ASP A 594 26.85 0.46 -7.71
N VAL A 595 25.91 1.18 -7.08
CA VAL A 595 25.88 1.35 -5.62
C VAL A 595 25.52 0.05 -4.92
N VAL A 596 24.58 -0.71 -5.48
CA VAL A 596 24.24 -2.05 -4.99
C VAL A 596 25.45 -2.98 -5.10
N ALA A 597 26.17 -2.94 -6.22
CA ALA A 597 27.38 -3.73 -6.45
C ALA A 597 28.51 -3.37 -5.48
N ASP A 598 28.76 -2.07 -5.26
CA ASP A 598 29.78 -1.60 -4.32
C ASP A 598 29.47 -2.03 -2.88
N ASN A 599 28.21 -1.90 -2.45
CA ASN A 599 27.79 -2.38 -1.13
C ASN A 599 28.02 -3.89 -0.97
N LEU A 600 27.62 -4.69 -1.96
CA LEU A 600 27.87 -6.14 -1.95
C LEU A 600 29.36 -6.48 -1.86
N LEU A 601 30.22 -5.75 -2.59
CA LEU A 601 31.68 -5.90 -2.53
C LEU A 601 32.23 -5.57 -1.13
N ARG A 602 31.71 -4.53 -0.47
CA ARG A 602 32.09 -4.18 0.92
C ARG A 602 31.75 -5.29 1.93
N PHE A 603 30.69 -6.06 1.70
CA PHE A 603 30.36 -7.25 2.48
C PHE A 603 31.20 -8.51 2.09
N GLY A 604 32.15 -8.35 1.17
CA GLY A 604 33.02 -9.42 0.70
C GLY A 604 32.36 -10.41 -0.24
N LEU A 605 31.29 -10.00 -0.94
CA LEU A 605 30.66 -10.77 -2.01
C LEU A 605 31.20 -10.31 -3.36
N PRO A 606 31.90 -11.15 -4.13
CA PRO A 606 32.37 -10.76 -5.45
C PRO A 606 31.19 -10.47 -6.39
N VAL A 607 31.23 -9.33 -7.06
CA VAL A 607 30.19 -8.88 -7.99
C VAL A 607 30.79 -8.59 -9.36
N SER A 608 30.07 -8.97 -10.41
CA SER A 608 30.36 -8.56 -11.78
C SER A 608 29.16 -7.82 -12.34
N VAL A 609 29.37 -6.55 -12.71
CA VAL A 609 28.36 -5.69 -13.34
C VAL A 609 28.55 -5.73 -14.85
N ARG A 610 27.45 -5.92 -15.60
CA ARG A 610 27.51 -5.86 -17.06
C ARG A 610 27.48 -4.39 -17.52
N PRO A 611 28.40 -3.94 -18.39
CA PRO A 611 28.33 -2.61 -18.99
C PRO A 611 27.03 -2.42 -19.77
N LYS A 612 26.38 -1.25 -19.66
CA LYS A 612 25.16 -0.92 -20.44
C LYS A 612 25.47 -1.07 -21.94
N LYS A 613 24.90 -2.09 -22.60
CA LYS A 613 24.80 -2.23 -24.05
C LYS A 613 23.32 -2.31 -24.45
N ILE A 614 23.05 -2.00 -25.73
CA ILE A 614 21.72 -1.74 -26.34
C ILE A 614 20.66 -2.85 -26.12
N ASN A 615 21.04 -4.09 -25.78
CA ASN A 615 20.09 -5.20 -25.65
C ASN A 615 19.54 -5.37 -24.22
N PRO A 616 18.23 -5.64 -24.05
CA PRO A 616 17.62 -5.83 -22.74
C PRO A 616 18.25 -7.02 -21.99
N PRO A 617 18.43 -6.92 -20.65
CA PRO A 617 18.98 -7.99 -19.85
C PRO A 617 18.08 -9.22 -19.90
N ASN A 618 18.70 -10.40 -20.03
CA ASN A 618 18.02 -11.70 -20.04
C ASN A 618 18.84 -12.72 -19.24
N LEU A 619 18.33 -13.94 -19.07
CA LEU A 619 19.02 -15.01 -18.33
C LEU A 619 20.41 -15.35 -18.91
N SER A 620 20.63 -15.17 -20.21
CA SER A 620 21.92 -15.38 -20.86
C SER A 620 22.88 -14.22 -20.67
N HIS A 621 22.36 -13.04 -20.34
CA HIS A 621 23.11 -11.81 -20.14
C HIS A 621 22.55 -10.97 -18.99
N PRO A 622 22.80 -11.38 -17.73
CA PRO A 622 22.29 -10.69 -16.55
C PRO A 622 22.90 -9.29 -16.42
N SER A 623 22.19 -8.40 -15.73
CA SER A 623 22.70 -7.06 -15.37
C SER A 623 23.76 -7.13 -14.27
N LEU A 624 23.58 -8.05 -13.31
CA LEU A 624 24.44 -8.25 -12.15
C LEU A 624 24.66 -9.75 -11.91
N THR A 625 25.91 -10.15 -11.68
CA THR A 625 26.26 -11.50 -11.20
C THR A 625 26.96 -11.41 -9.86
N ILE A 626 26.38 -12.02 -8.82
CA ILE A 626 26.88 -12.03 -7.44
C ILE A 626 27.41 -13.42 -7.12
N LYS A 627 28.57 -13.55 -6.46
CA LYS A 627 29.12 -14.84 -6.03
C LYS A 627 29.05 -14.97 -4.51
N CYS A 628 28.62 -16.13 -4.02
CA CYS A 628 28.63 -16.46 -2.59
C CYS A 628 28.89 -17.96 -2.35
N ASP A 629 29.07 -18.35 -1.09
CA ASP A 629 29.12 -19.77 -0.74
C ASP A 629 27.71 -20.37 -0.76
N ALA A 630 26.75 -19.69 -0.14
CA ALA A 630 25.36 -20.11 -0.07
C ALA A 630 24.40 -18.96 -0.41
N VAL A 631 23.39 -19.27 -1.19
CA VAL A 631 22.25 -18.37 -1.42
C VAL A 631 20.99 -18.99 -0.81
N ILE A 632 20.25 -18.21 -0.04
CA ILE A 632 18.98 -18.58 0.56
C ILE A 632 17.88 -17.76 -0.11
N VAL A 633 16.83 -18.41 -0.57
CA VAL A 633 15.66 -17.78 -1.17
C VAL A 633 14.48 -17.83 -0.21
N GLY A 634 14.16 -16.69 0.39
CA GLY A 634 13.16 -16.52 1.46
C GLY A 634 13.82 -16.41 2.83
N SER A 635 13.49 -15.34 3.56
CA SER A 635 14.07 -15.01 4.88
C SER A 635 13.22 -15.49 6.06
N GLY A 636 12.18 -16.28 5.78
CA GLY A 636 11.19 -16.76 6.75
C GLY A 636 11.75 -17.69 7.84
N SER A 637 10.85 -18.38 8.56
CA SER A 637 11.20 -19.25 9.68
C SER A 637 12.35 -20.22 9.38
N GLY A 638 12.33 -20.91 8.25
CA GLY A 638 13.41 -21.85 7.93
C GLY A 638 14.63 -21.18 7.28
N GLY A 639 14.42 -20.28 6.31
CA GLY A 639 15.52 -19.61 5.61
C GLY A 639 16.40 -18.75 6.52
N GLY A 640 15.80 -18.07 7.50
CA GLY A 640 16.53 -17.30 8.50
C GLY A 640 17.47 -18.17 9.34
N VAL A 641 17.01 -19.35 9.79
CA VAL A 641 17.83 -20.30 10.56
C VAL A 641 19.05 -20.75 9.74
N VAL A 642 18.82 -21.20 8.50
CA VAL A 642 19.92 -21.65 7.64
C VAL A 642 20.92 -20.52 7.40
N ALA A 643 20.44 -19.30 7.10
CA ALA A 643 21.30 -18.15 6.88
C ALA A 643 22.18 -17.84 8.10
N GLY A 644 21.59 -17.75 9.30
CA GLY A 644 22.31 -17.46 10.54
C GLY A 644 23.35 -18.53 10.88
N VAL A 645 22.98 -19.82 10.78
CA VAL A 645 23.89 -20.95 11.07
C VAL A 645 25.09 -20.95 10.11
N LEU A 646 24.86 -20.80 8.81
CA LEU A 646 25.93 -20.82 7.80
C LEU A 646 26.87 -19.62 7.94
N ALA A 647 26.33 -18.43 8.16
CA ALA A 647 27.12 -17.21 8.27
C ALA A 647 27.97 -17.18 9.55
N LYS A 648 27.41 -17.67 10.68
CA LYS A 648 28.15 -17.85 11.93
C LYS A 648 29.28 -18.87 11.81
N ALA A 649 29.14 -19.84 10.92
CA ALA A 649 30.21 -20.79 10.58
C ALA A 649 31.28 -20.23 9.61
N GLY A 650 31.18 -18.95 9.23
CA GLY A 650 32.19 -18.24 8.42
C GLY A 650 31.97 -18.30 6.91
N TYR A 651 30.83 -18.79 6.43
CA TYR A 651 30.53 -18.84 4.99
C TYR A 651 29.90 -17.54 4.50
N LYS A 652 30.18 -17.15 3.25
CA LYS A 652 29.55 -15.99 2.61
C LYS A 652 28.13 -16.31 2.17
N VAL A 653 27.17 -15.62 2.77
CA VAL A 653 25.74 -15.92 2.65
C VAL A 653 24.97 -14.73 2.07
N LEU A 654 24.13 -15.00 1.05
CA LEU A 654 23.20 -14.02 0.50
C LEU A 654 21.76 -14.49 0.69
N VAL A 655 20.91 -13.64 1.27
CA VAL A 655 19.47 -13.91 1.44
C VAL A 655 18.67 -13.05 0.47
N LEU A 656 17.80 -13.67 -0.33
CA LEU A 656 16.86 -12.98 -1.21
C LEU A 656 15.45 -13.04 -0.60
N GLU A 657 14.77 -11.91 -0.46
CA GLU A 657 13.41 -11.83 0.08
C GLU A 657 12.51 -11.01 -0.85
N LYS A 658 11.32 -11.54 -1.17
CA LYS A 658 10.34 -10.85 -2.02
C LYS A 658 9.66 -9.70 -1.30
N GLY A 659 9.44 -9.85 0.00
CA GLY A 659 8.87 -8.80 0.84
C GLY A 659 9.88 -7.71 1.21
N ASN A 660 9.37 -6.57 1.67
CA ASN A 660 10.20 -5.50 2.23
C ASN A 660 10.56 -5.81 3.69
N TYR A 661 11.55 -5.09 4.23
CA TYR A 661 11.75 -5.01 5.68
C TYR A 661 11.07 -3.74 6.19
N PHE A 662 10.39 -3.85 7.33
CA PHE A 662 9.74 -2.73 7.99
C PHE A 662 10.46 -2.48 9.30
N ALA A 663 11.21 -1.38 9.34
CA ALA A 663 11.84 -0.90 10.56
C ALA A 663 10.79 -0.64 11.65
N ARG A 664 11.16 -0.76 12.93
CA ARG A 664 10.24 -0.53 14.06
C ARG A 664 9.58 0.84 13.99
N SER A 665 10.35 1.88 13.64
CA SER A 665 9.85 3.25 13.42
C SER A 665 8.94 3.46 12.19
N ASN A 666 8.90 2.49 11.27
CA ASN A 666 8.10 2.50 10.04
C ASN A 666 6.85 1.60 10.13
N LEU A 667 6.68 0.81 11.19
CA LEU A 667 5.47 0.01 11.38
C LEU A 667 4.24 0.92 11.51
N SER A 668 3.17 0.61 10.77
CA SER A 668 1.92 1.35 10.88
C SER A 668 1.09 0.92 12.09
N LEU A 669 1.10 -0.38 12.41
CA LEU A 669 0.18 -1.05 13.33
C LEU A 669 -1.30 -0.79 13.00
N LEU A 670 -1.59 -0.48 11.74
CA LEU A 670 -2.93 -0.33 11.19
C LEU A 670 -3.23 -1.58 10.35
N GLU A 671 -4.38 -2.20 10.59
CA GLU A 671 -4.72 -3.49 9.97
C GLU A 671 -4.62 -3.47 8.44
N GLY A 672 -5.28 -2.53 7.77
CA GLY A 672 -5.30 -2.45 6.31
C GLY A 672 -3.90 -2.25 5.72
N PRO A 673 -3.18 -1.17 6.11
CA PRO A 673 -1.81 -0.93 5.64
C PRO A 673 -0.83 -2.07 5.95
N SER A 674 -0.82 -2.60 7.17
CA SER A 674 0.08 -3.71 7.53
C SER A 674 -0.25 -4.99 6.76
N MET A 675 -1.52 -5.28 6.50
CA MET A 675 -1.92 -6.42 5.65
C MET A 675 -1.46 -6.24 4.20
N ASP A 676 -1.68 -5.08 3.59
CA ASP A 676 -1.24 -4.80 2.20
C ASP A 676 0.29 -4.90 2.04
N GLN A 677 1.03 -4.53 3.08
CA GLN A 677 2.50 -4.49 3.08
C GLN A 677 3.17 -5.82 3.40
N MET A 678 2.66 -6.55 4.38
CA MET A 678 3.38 -7.66 5.03
C MET A 678 2.76 -9.03 4.76
N TYR A 679 1.59 -9.12 4.11
CA TYR A 679 0.92 -10.37 3.79
C TYR A 679 0.88 -10.62 2.28
N MET A 680 0.96 -11.89 1.88
CA MET A 680 0.70 -12.28 0.50
C MET A 680 -0.71 -11.86 0.08
N SER A 681 -0.83 -11.27 -1.11
CA SER A 681 -2.10 -10.82 -1.70
C SER A 681 -2.91 -9.93 -0.74
N GLY A 682 -2.22 -9.11 0.08
CA GLY A 682 -2.85 -8.22 1.06
C GLY A 682 -3.65 -8.94 2.15
N GLY A 683 -3.34 -10.22 2.41
CA GLY A 683 -4.08 -11.07 3.34
C GLY A 683 -5.43 -11.57 2.81
N MET A 684 -5.65 -11.50 1.50
CA MET A 684 -6.88 -11.94 0.82
C MET A 684 -6.70 -13.26 0.04
N LEU A 685 -5.62 -14.00 0.30
CA LEU A 685 -5.36 -15.27 -0.37
C LEU A 685 -6.40 -16.33 0.03
N ALA A 686 -6.81 -17.18 -0.92
CA ALA A 686 -7.77 -18.25 -0.69
C ALA A 686 -7.50 -19.44 -1.62
N THR A 687 -8.10 -20.59 -1.31
CA THR A 687 -8.16 -21.73 -2.24
C THR A 687 -8.98 -21.39 -3.48
N ASP A 688 -8.76 -22.10 -4.61
CA ASP A 688 -9.41 -21.83 -5.90
C ASP A 688 -10.96 -21.87 -5.84
N ASP A 689 -11.49 -22.54 -4.84
CA ASP A 689 -12.91 -22.70 -4.55
C ASP A 689 -13.42 -21.69 -3.48
N MET A 690 -12.56 -20.81 -2.95
CA MET A 690 -12.80 -19.90 -1.82
C MET A 690 -13.14 -20.60 -0.50
N GLY A 691 -13.00 -21.93 -0.44
CA GLY A 691 -13.34 -22.75 0.71
C GLY A 691 -12.53 -22.42 1.96
N VAL A 692 -11.25 -22.09 1.78
CA VAL A 692 -10.32 -21.72 2.87
C VAL A 692 -9.65 -20.39 2.56
N VAL A 693 -9.78 -19.42 3.47
CA VAL A 693 -9.01 -18.16 3.45
C VAL A 693 -7.66 -18.38 4.13
N ILE A 694 -6.58 -17.95 3.51
CA ILE A 694 -5.21 -18.27 3.89
C ILE A 694 -4.43 -17.00 4.24
N LEU A 695 -3.83 -16.97 5.43
CA LEU A 695 -2.89 -15.93 5.83
C LEU A 695 -1.44 -16.43 5.67
N ALA A 696 -0.66 -15.73 4.85
CA ALA A 696 0.76 -16.02 4.63
C ALA A 696 1.57 -14.72 4.60
N GLY A 697 2.75 -14.72 5.24
CA GLY A 697 3.62 -13.54 5.33
C GLY A 697 4.43 -13.29 4.06
N SER A 698 4.65 -12.02 3.74
CA SER A 698 5.45 -11.50 2.62
C SER A 698 6.27 -10.28 3.06
N THR A 699 7.20 -10.50 3.98
CA THR A 699 8.06 -9.49 4.61
C THR A 699 9.37 -10.15 5.02
N VAL A 700 10.44 -9.39 5.28
CA VAL A 700 11.65 -9.95 5.92
C VAL A 700 11.29 -10.62 7.26
N GLY A 701 11.78 -11.84 7.44
CA GLY A 701 11.41 -12.76 8.54
C GLY A 701 10.15 -13.60 8.26
N GLY A 702 9.47 -13.36 7.13
CA GLY A 702 8.31 -14.11 6.64
C GLY A 702 7.16 -14.18 7.66
N GLY A 703 6.50 -15.34 7.73
CA GLY A 703 5.41 -15.57 8.70
C GLY A 703 5.83 -15.40 10.17
N SER A 704 7.11 -15.55 10.53
CA SER A 704 7.56 -15.38 11.92
C SER A 704 7.49 -13.93 12.40
N THR A 705 7.49 -12.96 11.48
CA THR A 705 7.35 -11.53 11.77
C THR A 705 5.92 -11.18 12.15
N ILE A 706 4.92 -11.81 11.53
CA ILE A 706 3.49 -11.47 11.65
C ILE A 706 2.64 -12.55 12.37
N ASN A 707 3.26 -13.61 12.90
CA ASN A 707 2.52 -14.64 13.64
C ASN A 707 2.18 -14.22 15.08
N TRP A 708 1.43 -15.09 15.75
CA TRP A 708 0.85 -14.89 17.07
C TRP A 708 1.69 -15.48 18.22
N SER A 709 3.01 -15.50 18.08
CA SER A 709 4.01 -15.94 19.09
C SER A 709 3.98 -17.40 19.56
N ALA A 710 2.91 -18.16 19.31
CA ALA A 710 2.79 -19.56 19.73
C ALA A 710 3.98 -20.41 19.24
N SER A 711 4.67 -21.03 20.20
CA SER A 711 5.98 -21.68 20.06
C SER A 711 5.96 -23.09 20.65
N ILE A 712 5.02 -23.92 20.18
CA ILE A 712 4.81 -25.28 20.65
C ILE A 712 5.85 -26.21 20.02
N LYS A 713 6.54 -27.02 20.83
CA LYS A 713 7.48 -28.05 20.34
C LYS A 713 6.74 -29.09 19.50
N THR A 714 7.46 -29.77 18.60
CA THR A 714 6.89 -30.86 17.78
C THR A 714 6.26 -31.92 18.69
N PRO A 715 4.95 -32.21 18.57
CA PRO A 715 4.30 -33.16 19.47
C PRO A 715 4.87 -34.58 19.33
N GLN A 716 5.02 -35.29 20.45
CA GLN A 716 5.65 -36.62 20.47
C GLN A 716 4.94 -37.62 19.56
N HIS A 717 3.60 -37.61 19.51
CA HIS A 717 2.85 -38.51 18.63
C HIS A 717 3.09 -38.23 17.14
N VAL A 718 3.43 -36.99 16.76
CA VAL A 718 3.81 -36.63 15.38
C VAL A 718 5.23 -37.12 15.08
N ILE A 719 6.16 -36.97 16.03
CA ILE A 719 7.51 -37.52 15.91
C ILE A 719 7.43 -39.04 15.70
N ASN A 720 6.67 -39.75 16.53
CA ASN A 720 6.46 -41.19 16.39
C ASN A 720 5.87 -41.54 15.02
N GLU A 721 4.86 -40.79 14.55
CA GLU A 721 4.30 -41.01 13.22
C GLU A 721 5.32 -40.80 12.09
N TRP A 722 6.14 -39.75 12.14
CA TRP A 722 7.15 -39.49 11.12
C TRP A 722 8.28 -40.53 11.15
N CYS A 723 8.70 -40.99 12.33
CA CYS A 723 9.66 -42.09 12.46
C CYS A 723 9.07 -43.42 11.96
N ASP A 724 7.92 -43.83 12.49
CA ASP A 724 7.42 -45.19 12.33
C ASP A 724 6.72 -45.39 10.98
N ARG A 725 5.92 -44.42 10.53
CA ARG A 725 5.15 -44.53 9.28
C ARG A 725 5.89 -43.95 8.10
N CYS A 726 6.55 -42.81 8.26
CA CYS A 726 7.30 -42.17 7.18
C CYS A 726 8.76 -42.66 7.08
N LYS A 727 9.24 -43.45 8.05
CA LYS A 727 10.60 -44.02 8.10
C LYS A 727 11.70 -42.95 8.13
N LEU A 728 11.42 -41.81 8.76
CA LEU A 728 12.33 -40.68 8.86
C LEU A 728 13.09 -40.72 10.17
N GLU A 729 14.24 -41.41 10.17
CA GLU A 729 15.11 -41.60 11.34
C GLU A 729 15.61 -40.28 11.94
N LEU A 730 15.67 -39.21 11.13
CA LEU A 730 16.02 -37.87 11.61
C LEU A 730 15.25 -37.48 12.88
N PHE A 731 13.95 -37.77 12.97
CA PHE A 731 13.13 -37.26 14.06
C PHE A 731 13.33 -37.96 15.41
N ASP A 732 13.94 -39.16 15.43
CA ASP A 732 14.40 -39.80 16.67
C ASP A 732 15.90 -39.53 16.97
N SER A 733 16.61 -38.96 15.99
CA SER A 733 18.04 -38.70 16.12
C SER A 733 18.37 -37.67 17.22
N LYS A 734 19.60 -37.75 17.73
CA LYS A 734 20.16 -36.74 18.65
C LYS A 734 20.16 -35.35 18.02
N LEU A 735 20.41 -35.26 16.71
CA LEU A 735 20.46 -34.00 15.97
C LEU A 735 19.13 -33.24 16.03
N TYR A 736 17.99 -33.92 15.90
CA TYR A 736 16.69 -33.24 15.94
C TYR A 736 16.30 -32.82 17.37
N LYS A 737 16.65 -33.64 18.37
CA LYS A 737 16.48 -33.28 19.79
C LYS A 737 17.29 -32.02 20.12
N GLU A 738 18.57 -31.97 19.72
CA GLU A 738 19.43 -30.80 19.86
C GLU A 738 18.88 -29.58 19.10
N ALA A 739 18.42 -29.77 17.86
CA ALA A 739 17.83 -28.70 17.06
C ALA A 739 16.62 -28.07 17.76
N MET A 740 15.76 -28.88 18.39
CA MET A 740 14.61 -28.40 19.14
C MET A 740 15.01 -27.51 20.31
N ASP A 741 16.02 -27.93 21.06
CA ASP A 741 16.49 -27.20 22.25
C ASP A 741 17.21 -25.90 21.87
N VAL A 742 18.13 -25.94 20.89
CA VAL A 742 18.83 -24.76 20.38
C VAL A 742 17.84 -23.72 19.83
N VAL A 743 16.82 -24.17 19.08
CA VAL A 743 15.80 -23.27 18.54
C VAL A 743 14.97 -22.64 19.67
N CYS A 744 14.51 -23.42 20.63
CA CYS A 744 13.72 -22.89 21.75
C CYS A 744 14.53 -21.90 22.60
N GLU A 745 15.79 -22.20 22.87
CA GLU A 745 16.70 -21.32 23.60
C GLU A 745 16.94 -20.00 22.84
N LYS A 746 17.28 -20.10 21.53
CA LYS A 746 17.54 -18.93 20.69
C LYS A 746 16.32 -18.01 20.60
N MET A 747 15.12 -18.58 20.51
CA MET A 747 13.86 -17.85 20.47
C MET A 747 13.39 -17.37 21.85
N GLY A 748 14.05 -17.78 22.95
CA GLY A 748 13.61 -17.47 24.31
C GLY A 748 12.20 -17.98 24.59
N VAL A 749 11.89 -19.22 24.17
CA VAL A 749 10.56 -19.83 24.37
C VAL A 749 10.30 -20.02 25.85
N GLN A 750 9.17 -19.51 26.33
CA GLN A 750 8.76 -19.52 27.73
C GLN A 750 7.23 -19.59 27.85
N SER A 751 6.67 -20.05 28.98
CA SER A 751 5.22 -20.23 29.16
C SER A 751 4.58 -19.34 30.22
N GLU A 752 5.37 -18.57 30.97
CA GLU A 752 4.87 -17.61 31.95
C GLU A 752 4.06 -16.49 31.27
N ILE A 753 2.98 -16.10 31.93
CA ILE A 753 2.05 -15.07 31.50
C ILE A 753 1.74 -14.19 32.70
N VAL A 754 2.12 -12.91 32.63
CA VAL A 754 1.78 -11.93 33.67
C VAL A 754 0.31 -11.55 33.57
N GLU A 755 -0.17 -11.30 32.34
CA GLU A 755 -1.54 -10.89 32.09
C GLU A 755 -2.09 -11.52 30.81
N GLU A 756 -3.32 -12.05 30.87
CA GLU A 756 -4.04 -12.61 29.74
C GLU A 756 -4.97 -11.60 29.07
N GLY A 757 -4.95 -11.60 27.73
CA GLY A 757 -5.93 -10.87 26.93
C GLY A 757 -7.33 -11.48 26.99
N PHE A 758 -8.33 -10.68 26.62
CA PHE A 758 -9.75 -11.00 26.79
C PHE A 758 -10.18 -12.38 26.25
N ASN A 759 -9.85 -12.71 25.00
CA ASN A 759 -10.25 -14.00 24.40
C ASN A 759 -9.66 -15.19 25.16
N ASN A 760 -8.40 -15.10 25.57
CA ASN A 760 -7.70 -16.18 26.28
C ASN A 760 -8.29 -16.41 27.66
N ALA A 761 -8.57 -15.32 28.39
CA ALA A 761 -9.24 -15.39 29.68
C ALA A 761 -10.62 -16.05 29.57
N VAL A 762 -11.40 -15.72 28.53
CA VAL A 762 -12.69 -16.36 28.25
C VAL A 762 -12.55 -17.86 27.99
N LEU A 763 -11.58 -18.28 27.15
CA LEU A 763 -11.29 -19.69 26.90
C LEU A 763 -10.94 -20.41 28.20
N ARG A 764 -10.02 -19.84 29.00
CA ARG A 764 -9.58 -20.43 30.27
C ARG A 764 -10.71 -20.57 31.26
N LYS A 765 -11.45 -19.49 31.52
CA LYS A 765 -12.58 -19.50 32.45
C LYS A 765 -13.62 -20.53 32.05
N GLY A 766 -14.03 -20.57 30.78
CA GLY A 766 -15.01 -21.54 30.31
C GLY A 766 -14.52 -22.98 30.37
N CYS A 767 -13.22 -23.23 30.16
CA CYS A 767 -12.63 -24.55 30.37
C CYS A 767 -12.61 -24.97 31.84
N GLU A 768 -12.21 -24.07 32.74
CA GLU A 768 -12.16 -24.33 34.19
C GLU A 768 -13.55 -24.66 34.76
N GLU A 769 -14.57 -23.88 34.40
CA GLU A 769 -15.96 -24.12 34.83
C GLU A 769 -16.52 -25.47 34.34
N LEU A 770 -16.05 -25.95 33.19
CA LEU A 770 -16.47 -27.23 32.61
C LEU A 770 -15.56 -28.42 33.00
N GLY A 771 -14.48 -28.17 33.74
CA GLY A 771 -13.46 -29.18 34.03
C GLY A 771 -12.71 -29.68 32.79
N TYR A 772 -12.60 -28.85 31.73
CA TYR A 772 -11.84 -29.17 30.53
C TYR A 772 -10.36 -28.83 30.72
N PRO A 773 -9.44 -29.62 30.14
CA PRO A 773 -8.01 -29.33 30.23
C PRO A 773 -7.71 -28.00 29.51
N VAL A 774 -7.04 -27.08 30.21
CA VAL A 774 -6.52 -25.83 29.65
C VAL A 774 -5.09 -25.64 30.10
N ASN A 775 -4.22 -25.26 29.17
CA ASN A 775 -2.80 -25.06 29.43
C ASN A 775 -2.31 -23.75 28.80
N ASP A 776 -1.23 -23.23 29.36
CA ASP A 776 -0.53 -22.08 28.80
C ASP A 776 0.19 -22.49 27.52
N ILE A 777 0.10 -21.63 26.49
CA ILE A 777 0.83 -21.81 25.24
C ILE A 777 2.25 -21.26 25.44
N PRO A 778 3.31 -22.05 25.18
CA PRO A 778 4.68 -21.51 25.14
C PRO A 778 4.82 -20.45 24.05
N ARG A 779 5.48 -19.32 24.33
CA ARG A 779 5.63 -18.16 23.45
C ARG A 779 7.09 -17.74 23.32
N ASN A 780 7.44 -17.15 22.18
CA ASN A 780 8.75 -16.52 21.94
C ASN A 780 8.74 -15.01 22.26
N SER A 781 8.03 -14.64 23.32
CA SER A 781 7.92 -13.26 23.82
C SER A 781 7.99 -13.28 25.35
N PRO A 782 8.48 -12.22 26.00
CA PRO A 782 8.59 -12.20 27.45
C PRO A 782 7.21 -12.26 28.14
N PRO A 783 7.17 -12.62 29.45
CA PRO A 783 5.93 -12.86 30.18
C PRO A 783 4.98 -11.65 30.23
N ASP A 784 5.55 -10.44 30.24
CA ASP A 784 4.90 -9.13 30.29
C ASP A 784 4.56 -8.54 28.91
N HIS A 785 4.75 -9.29 27.81
CA HIS A 785 4.47 -8.80 26.46
C HIS A 785 2.95 -8.78 26.17
N TYR A 786 2.31 -7.66 26.50
CA TYR A 786 0.89 -7.37 26.27
C TYR A 786 0.75 -6.37 25.10
N CYS A 787 0.43 -6.82 23.89
CA CYS A 787 0.22 -5.90 22.77
C CYS A 787 -1.12 -6.11 22.07
N GLY A 788 -1.36 -7.25 21.41
CA GLY A 788 -2.52 -7.47 20.53
C GLY A 788 -2.23 -7.16 19.05
N TRP A 789 -1.21 -6.34 18.76
CA TRP A 789 -0.84 -5.94 17.39
C TRP A 789 0.28 -6.79 16.75
N CYS A 790 0.77 -7.86 17.39
CA CYS A 790 1.90 -8.66 16.87
C CYS A 790 1.64 -9.28 15.48
N CYS A 791 0.38 -9.39 15.05
CA CYS A 791 0.02 -9.77 13.69
C CYS A 791 0.37 -8.72 12.63
N MET A 792 0.64 -7.48 13.02
CA MET A 792 0.99 -6.34 12.17
C MET A 792 2.46 -5.92 12.33
N GLY A 793 3.28 -6.75 12.98
CA GLY A 793 4.66 -6.45 13.37
C GLY A 793 4.79 -6.17 14.87
N CYS A 794 5.96 -6.47 15.44
CA CYS A 794 6.24 -6.27 16.86
C CYS A 794 6.90 -4.91 17.09
N LYS A 795 6.20 -3.99 17.77
CA LYS A 795 6.62 -2.59 17.95
C LYS A 795 7.95 -2.41 18.68
N ASP A 796 8.20 -3.28 19.67
CA ASP A 796 9.35 -3.20 20.59
C ASP A 796 10.39 -4.32 20.33
N GLY A 797 10.19 -5.13 19.28
CA GLY A 797 11.10 -6.21 18.92
C GLY A 797 11.20 -7.36 19.93
N ARG A 798 10.36 -7.39 20.98
CA ARG A 798 10.46 -8.40 22.04
C ARG A 798 9.88 -9.77 21.66
N LYS A 799 9.11 -9.86 20.57
CA LYS A 799 8.71 -11.13 19.94
C LYS A 799 9.83 -11.65 19.04
N LYS A 800 10.50 -12.71 19.48
CA LYS A 800 11.73 -13.25 18.89
C LYS A 800 11.49 -14.15 17.68
N GLY A 801 11.03 -13.55 16.56
CA GLY A 801 10.99 -14.19 15.24
C GLY A 801 12.39 -14.31 14.60
N THR A 802 12.50 -14.77 13.35
CA THR A 802 13.83 -14.90 12.69
C THR A 802 14.52 -13.55 12.48
N SER A 803 13.73 -12.47 12.35
CA SER A 803 14.23 -11.10 12.24
C SER A 803 14.93 -10.58 13.50
N GLU A 804 14.62 -11.15 14.66
CA GLU A 804 15.16 -10.77 15.97
C GLU A 804 16.09 -11.87 16.54
N THR A 805 16.40 -12.90 15.75
CA THR A 805 17.21 -14.06 16.19
C THR A 805 18.25 -14.48 15.14
N TRP A 806 17.88 -15.32 14.19
CA TRP A 806 18.82 -15.97 13.27
C TRP A 806 19.35 -15.04 12.17
N LEU A 807 18.51 -14.13 11.67
CA LEU A 807 18.97 -13.10 10.75
C LEU A 807 19.87 -12.09 11.46
N VAL A 808 19.73 -11.92 12.78
CA VAL A 808 20.66 -11.12 13.58
C VAL A 808 22.04 -11.79 13.61
N ASP A 809 22.11 -13.12 13.77
CA ASP A 809 23.37 -13.87 13.67
C ASP A 809 24.01 -13.74 12.27
N LEU A 810 23.19 -13.75 11.21
CA LEU A 810 23.65 -13.51 9.84
C LEU A 810 24.36 -12.14 9.73
N VAL A 811 23.71 -11.08 10.18
CA VAL A 811 24.24 -9.71 10.10
C VAL A 811 25.45 -9.53 11.01
N ASN A 812 25.36 -9.94 12.27
CA ASN A 812 26.42 -9.79 13.27
C ASN A 812 27.69 -10.59 12.94
N SER A 813 27.56 -11.67 12.16
CA SER A 813 28.73 -12.42 11.69
C SER A 813 29.62 -11.64 10.71
N GLY A 814 29.08 -10.58 10.07
CA GLY A 814 29.74 -9.88 8.96
C GLY A 814 29.90 -10.73 7.69
N ASN A 815 29.30 -11.92 7.64
CA ASN A 815 29.45 -12.88 6.55
C ASN A 815 28.22 -13.01 5.66
N GLY A 816 27.16 -12.26 5.93
CA GLY A 816 26.03 -12.26 5.00
C GLY A 816 25.20 -11.01 5.00
N VAL A 817 24.33 -10.95 4.00
CA VAL A 817 23.54 -9.77 3.67
C VAL A 817 22.17 -10.19 3.12
N ILE A 818 21.19 -9.31 3.27
CA ILE A 818 19.79 -9.53 2.91
C ILE A 818 19.40 -8.52 1.82
N LEU A 819 18.81 -9.03 0.74
CA LEU A 819 18.21 -8.26 -0.35
C LEU A 819 16.67 -8.34 -0.25
N PRO A 820 16.00 -7.37 0.40
CA PRO A 820 14.54 -7.30 0.42
C PRO A 820 13.98 -6.76 -0.91
N GLY A 821 12.70 -7.01 -1.16
CA GLY A 821 11.99 -6.49 -2.34
C GLY A 821 12.44 -7.09 -3.68
N CYS A 822 12.95 -8.33 -3.69
CA CYS A 822 13.34 -9.02 -4.92
C CYS A 822 12.75 -10.42 -5.06
N GLU A 823 12.26 -10.74 -6.25
CA GLU A 823 11.59 -12.02 -6.51
C GLU A 823 12.52 -13.01 -7.21
N ALA A 824 12.65 -14.21 -6.65
CA ALA A 824 13.37 -15.30 -7.29
C ALA A 824 12.59 -15.89 -8.47
N ILE A 825 13.22 -15.93 -9.63
CA ILE A 825 12.63 -16.40 -10.87
C ILE A 825 12.84 -17.91 -11.02
N LYS A 826 14.09 -18.36 -10.85
CA LYS A 826 14.52 -19.70 -11.22
C LYS A 826 15.83 -20.13 -10.55
N VAL A 827 15.91 -21.37 -10.08
CA VAL A 827 17.17 -22.03 -9.69
C VAL A 827 17.95 -22.42 -10.94
N LEU A 828 19.23 -22.05 -10.97
CA LEU A 828 20.15 -22.41 -12.03
C LEU A 828 20.84 -23.72 -11.66
N HIS A 829 20.86 -24.68 -12.60
CA HIS A 829 21.58 -25.94 -12.43
C HIS A 829 22.22 -26.38 -13.75
N LYS A 830 23.33 -27.11 -13.64
CA LYS A 830 24.08 -27.65 -14.77
C LYS A 830 23.97 -29.17 -14.80
N ARG A 831 23.88 -29.73 -16.00
CA ARG A 831 23.90 -31.17 -16.22
C ARG A 831 25.30 -31.72 -15.91
N ARG A 832 25.37 -32.78 -15.10
CA ARG A 832 26.61 -33.51 -14.86
C ARG A 832 26.85 -34.50 -16.01
N LYS A 833 28.10 -34.66 -16.45
CA LYS A 833 28.46 -35.69 -17.45
C LYS A 833 28.23 -37.08 -16.84
N GLY A 834 27.55 -37.99 -17.58
CA GLY A 834 27.24 -39.36 -17.13
C GLY A 834 25.85 -39.52 -16.50
N ARG A 835 25.70 -40.52 -15.61
CA ARG A 835 24.44 -40.86 -14.90
C ARG A 835 24.21 -40.06 -13.60
N GLY A 836 25.02 -39.04 -13.33
CA GLY A 836 24.91 -38.24 -12.11
C GLY A 836 23.73 -37.25 -12.13
N ARG A 837 23.26 -36.86 -10.94
CA ARG A 837 22.26 -35.80 -10.76
C ARG A 837 22.75 -34.47 -11.35
N ASN A 838 21.82 -33.60 -11.76
CA ASN A 838 22.17 -32.20 -12.07
C ASN A 838 22.72 -31.53 -10.82
N ARG A 839 23.52 -30.47 -10.97
CA ARG A 839 24.09 -29.73 -9.85
C ARG A 839 23.61 -28.30 -9.84
N ALA A 840 23.09 -27.83 -8.71
CA ALA A 840 22.74 -26.43 -8.52
C ALA A 840 23.98 -25.54 -8.63
N THR A 841 23.81 -24.38 -9.23
CA THR A 841 24.88 -23.40 -9.43
C THR A 841 24.49 -21.99 -8.99
N GLY A 842 23.27 -21.79 -8.52
CA GLY A 842 22.78 -20.45 -8.18
C GLY A 842 21.29 -20.24 -8.37
N ILE A 843 20.89 -18.97 -8.35
CA ILE A 843 19.51 -18.51 -8.52
C ILE A 843 19.50 -17.27 -9.42
N ALA A 844 18.51 -17.16 -10.31
CA ALA A 844 18.18 -15.94 -11.02
C ALA A 844 17.02 -15.24 -10.32
N PHE A 845 17.10 -13.91 -10.16
CA PHE A 845 16.09 -13.10 -9.50
C PHE A 845 15.84 -11.80 -10.26
N GLN A 846 14.67 -11.22 -10.04
CA GLN A 846 14.25 -9.96 -10.64
C GLN A 846 14.45 -8.81 -9.64
N LEU A 847 14.97 -7.70 -10.15
CA LEU A 847 15.07 -6.43 -9.45
C LEU A 847 14.27 -5.38 -10.23
N GLU A 848 13.47 -4.59 -9.53
CA GLU A 848 12.74 -3.48 -10.15
C GLU A 848 13.39 -2.16 -9.74
N TYR A 849 13.84 -1.38 -10.72
CA TYR A 849 14.47 -0.09 -10.52
C TYR A 849 13.85 0.95 -11.45
N VAL A 850 13.23 1.99 -10.89
CA VAL A 850 12.60 3.10 -11.64
C VAL A 850 11.61 2.57 -12.71
N GLY A 851 10.82 1.55 -12.36
CA GLY A 851 9.84 0.92 -13.26
C GLY A 851 10.42 0.00 -14.34
N ALA A 852 11.76 -0.16 -14.41
CA ALA A 852 12.40 -1.13 -15.28
C ALA A 852 12.74 -2.42 -14.52
N LYS A 853 12.41 -3.57 -15.13
CA LYS A 853 12.69 -4.89 -14.58
C LYS A 853 14.03 -5.42 -15.09
N ASP A 854 14.96 -5.65 -14.17
CA ASP A 854 16.28 -6.23 -14.43
C ASP A 854 16.39 -7.67 -13.93
N ILE A 855 17.19 -8.48 -14.61
CA ILE A 855 17.49 -9.86 -14.22
C ILE A 855 18.92 -9.95 -13.70
N CYS A 856 19.04 -10.39 -12.45
CA CYS A 856 20.29 -10.62 -11.74
C CYS A 856 20.50 -12.12 -11.49
N ILE A 857 21.76 -12.54 -11.36
CA ILE A 857 22.14 -13.91 -11.04
C ILE A 857 22.99 -13.92 -9.77
N VAL A 858 22.72 -14.88 -8.90
CA VAL A 858 23.63 -15.27 -7.82
C VAL A 858 24.22 -16.62 -8.19
N GLU A 859 25.54 -16.72 -8.28
CA GLU A 859 26.26 -17.98 -8.37
C GLU A 859 26.65 -18.44 -6.97
N SER A 860 26.34 -19.69 -6.62
CA SER A 860 26.60 -20.22 -5.29
C SER A 860 27.09 -21.67 -5.31
N LYS A 861 27.81 -22.08 -4.26
CA LYS A 861 28.23 -23.48 -4.09
C LYS A 861 27.07 -24.38 -3.67
N VAL A 862 26.12 -23.83 -2.92
CA VAL A 862 24.86 -24.47 -2.50
C VAL A 862 23.71 -23.47 -2.64
N THR A 863 22.52 -23.97 -2.95
CA THR A 863 21.30 -23.15 -3.10
C THR A 863 20.25 -23.69 -2.15
N ILE A 864 19.65 -22.82 -1.35
CA ILE A 864 18.61 -23.18 -0.38
C ILE A 864 17.34 -22.43 -0.75
N VAL A 865 16.26 -23.16 -0.94
CA VAL A 865 14.92 -22.62 -1.19
C VAL A 865 14.10 -22.72 0.11
N ALA A 866 13.60 -21.58 0.58
CA ALA A 866 12.85 -21.45 1.82
C ALA A 866 11.69 -20.44 1.65
N CYS A 867 10.97 -20.52 0.53
CA CYS A 867 9.90 -19.59 0.16
C CYS A 867 8.54 -19.93 0.82
N GLY A 868 8.47 -20.97 1.63
CA GLY A 868 7.25 -21.48 2.25
C GLY A 868 6.44 -22.40 1.34
N ALA A 869 5.49 -23.12 1.93
CA ALA A 869 4.72 -24.17 1.25
C ALA A 869 3.95 -23.72 -0.01
N LEU A 870 3.64 -22.43 -0.16
CA LEU A 870 2.92 -21.92 -1.32
C LEU A 870 3.84 -21.46 -2.46
N SER A 871 5.03 -20.94 -2.15
CA SER A 871 5.92 -20.34 -3.16
C SER A 871 7.09 -21.25 -3.55
N THR A 872 7.53 -22.15 -2.68
CA THR A 872 8.61 -23.12 -2.97
C THR A 872 8.26 -24.06 -4.14
N PRO A 873 7.10 -24.72 -4.19
CA PRO A 873 6.82 -25.67 -5.27
C PRO A 873 6.78 -25.03 -6.68
N PRO A 874 6.11 -23.87 -6.88
CA PRO A 874 6.14 -23.18 -8.17
C PRO A 874 7.55 -22.77 -8.59
N LEU A 875 8.40 -22.31 -7.66
CA LEU A 875 9.80 -21.98 -7.97
C LEU A 875 10.59 -23.22 -8.43
N LEU A 876 10.44 -24.36 -7.76
CA LEU A 876 11.08 -25.61 -8.15
C LEU A 876 10.60 -26.09 -9.53
N LYS A 877 9.29 -26.03 -9.81
CA LYS A 877 8.71 -26.35 -11.13
C LYS A 877 9.27 -25.45 -12.24
N ARG A 878 9.29 -24.12 -12.03
CA ARG A 878 9.89 -23.15 -12.98
C ARG A 878 11.39 -23.37 -13.19
N SER A 879 12.05 -23.96 -12.19
CA SER A 879 13.46 -24.38 -12.25
C SER A 879 13.70 -25.62 -13.09
N GLY A 880 12.64 -26.28 -13.57
CA GLY A 880 12.72 -27.45 -14.44
C GLY A 880 12.86 -28.78 -13.71
N LEU A 881 12.65 -28.80 -12.39
CA LEU A 881 12.51 -30.06 -11.65
C LEU A 881 11.21 -30.76 -12.05
N LYS A 882 11.25 -32.09 -12.16
CA LYS A 882 10.17 -32.92 -12.70
C LYS A 882 9.55 -33.87 -11.67
N ASN A 883 9.98 -33.79 -10.41
CA ASN A 883 9.53 -34.71 -9.37
C ASN A 883 8.01 -34.55 -9.19
N ALA A 884 7.29 -35.65 -9.35
CA ALA A 884 5.83 -35.68 -9.36
C ALA A 884 5.18 -35.30 -8.02
N ASN A 885 5.96 -35.22 -6.94
CA ASN A 885 5.52 -34.82 -5.61
C ASN A 885 5.58 -33.30 -5.38
N ILE A 886 6.23 -32.53 -6.27
CA ILE A 886 6.34 -31.08 -6.10
C ILE A 886 4.96 -30.42 -6.20
N GLY A 887 4.57 -29.75 -5.13
CA GLY A 887 3.31 -29.04 -4.98
C GLY A 887 2.18 -29.90 -4.44
N LYS A 888 2.38 -31.21 -4.22
CA LYS A 888 1.34 -32.11 -3.69
C LYS A 888 1.46 -32.23 -2.18
N ASN A 889 0.42 -32.77 -1.52
CA ASN A 889 0.41 -33.02 -0.07
C ASN A 889 0.44 -31.72 0.75
N LEU A 890 -0.19 -30.66 0.24
CA LEU A 890 -0.40 -29.44 1.01
C LEU A 890 -1.39 -29.68 2.14
N HIS A 891 -0.99 -29.42 3.37
CA HIS A 891 -1.86 -29.36 4.54
C HIS A 891 -2.05 -27.92 4.99
N LEU A 892 -3.24 -27.60 5.49
CA LEU A 892 -3.64 -26.22 5.80
C LEU A 892 -4.01 -25.99 7.28
N HIS A 893 -4.15 -27.00 8.13
CA HIS A 893 -4.74 -26.84 9.46
C HIS A 893 -6.04 -26.01 9.42
N PRO A 894 -7.11 -26.52 8.78
CA PRO A 894 -8.35 -25.76 8.65
C PRO A 894 -8.89 -25.42 10.04
N VAL A 895 -9.34 -24.17 10.21
CA VAL A 895 -9.95 -23.71 11.45
C VAL A 895 -11.41 -23.34 11.25
N ALA A 896 -12.24 -23.68 12.24
CA ALA A 896 -13.62 -23.24 12.35
C ALA A 896 -13.82 -22.54 13.71
N MET A 897 -14.59 -21.45 13.72
CA MET A 897 -14.71 -20.58 14.90
C MET A 897 -16.15 -20.48 15.39
N ALA A 898 -16.28 -20.17 16.68
CA ALA A 898 -17.51 -19.68 17.29
C ALA A 898 -17.19 -18.45 18.16
N TRP A 899 -18.21 -17.66 18.42
CA TRP A 899 -18.11 -16.36 19.05
C TRP A 899 -19.10 -16.22 20.20
N GLY A 900 -18.73 -15.44 21.21
CA GLY A 900 -19.58 -15.11 22.36
C GLY A 900 -19.51 -13.63 22.69
N TYR A 901 -20.66 -12.99 22.90
CA TYR A 901 -20.76 -11.59 23.30
C TYR A 901 -20.86 -11.46 24.83
N PHE A 902 -20.02 -10.60 25.40
CA PHE A 902 -19.93 -10.36 26.84
C PHE A 902 -20.13 -8.86 27.13
N PRO A 903 -21.37 -8.41 27.37
CA PRO A 903 -21.63 -7.02 27.73
C PRO A 903 -20.92 -6.65 29.03
N ASP A 904 -20.73 -5.36 29.25
CA ASP A 904 -20.18 -4.84 30.50
C ASP A 904 -21.04 -5.33 31.67
N ALA A 905 -20.41 -6.03 32.62
CA ALA A 905 -21.10 -6.55 33.77
C ALA A 905 -21.50 -5.43 34.75
N PRO A 906 -22.59 -5.59 35.53
CA PRO A 906 -22.83 -4.74 36.68
C PRO A 906 -21.62 -4.75 37.62
N LEU A 907 -21.34 -3.62 38.28
CA LEU A 907 -20.16 -3.43 39.16
C LEU A 907 -19.96 -4.55 40.21
N SER A 908 -20.99 -5.32 40.52
CA SER A 908 -21.00 -6.37 41.54
C SER A 908 -20.32 -7.70 41.17
N SER A 909 -20.16 -8.05 39.88
CA SER A 909 -19.59 -9.37 39.50
C SER A 909 -18.13 -9.32 39.04
N GLY A 910 -17.61 -8.15 38.64
CA GLY A 910 -16.21 -7.94 38.22
C GLY A 910 -15.74 -8.70 36.96
N TRP A 911 -16.48 -9.72 36.51
CA TRP A 911 -16.15 -10.57 35.34
C TRP A 911 -17.17 -10.43 34.20
N PRO A 912 -16.71 -10.37 32.93
CA PRO A 912 -15.32 -10.15 32.55
C PRO A 912 -14.91 -8.69 32.78
N GLU A 913 -13.61 -8.48 33.05
CA GLU A 913 -12.99 -7.17 33.28
C GLU A 913 -13.44 -6.16 32.20
N LYS A 914 -13.83 -4.95 32.62
CA LYS A 914 -14.50 -3.96 31.75
C LYS A 914 -13.53 -3.33 30.74
N GLU A 915 -12.29 -3.17 31.18
CA GLU A 915 -11.17 -2.58 30.47
C GLU A 915 -10.69 -3.47 29.32
N LYS A 916 -10.59 -4.79 29.52
CA LYS A 916 -10.02 -5.72 28.53
C LYS A 916 -10.84 -5.79 27.24
N LYS A 917 -10.22 -5.52 26.09
CA LYS A 917 -10.90 -5.64 24.78
C LYS A 917 -10.47 -6.89 24.02
N SER A 918 -11.33 -7.34 23.11
CA SER A 918 -11.13 -8.54 22.29
C SER A 918 -9.94 -8.46 21.33
N TYR A 919 -9.37 -7.29 21.09
CA TYR A 919 -8.21 -7.10 20.21
C TYR A 919 -6.90 -6.78 20.97
N GLU A 920 -6.94 -6.77 22.31
CA GLU A 920 -5.81 -6.40 23.17
C GLU A 920 -5.19 -7.62 23.85
N GLY A 921 -3.93 -7.47 24.26
CA GLY A 921 -3.21 -8.43 25.10
C GLY A 921 -2.37 -9.45 24.35
N GLY A 922 -1.74 -10.34 25.13
CA GLY A 922 -0.94 -11.43 24.58
C GLY A 922 -1.78 -12.30 23.64
N ILE A 923 -1.34 -12.45 22.39
CA ILE A 923 -2.03 -13.30 21.42
C ILE A 923 -1.73 -14.78 21.74
N MET A 924 -2.74 -15.65 21.68
CA MET A 924 -2.62 -17.09 21.91
C MET A 924 -1.85 -17.44 23.20
N THR A 925 -2.42 -17.14 24.37
CA THR A 925 -1.82 -17.48 25.68
C THR A 925 -2.41 -18.75 26.29
N ALA A 926 -3.63 -19.12 25.92
CA ALA A 926 -4.32 -20.32 26.43
C ALA A 926 -4.70 -21.28 25.29
N MET A 927 -4.59 -22.59 25.54
CA MET A 927 -5.14 -23.62 24.67
C MET A 927 -5.82 -24.74 25.45
N SER A 928 -6.83 -25.36 24.84
CA SER A 928 -7.43 -26.59 25.35
C SER A 928 -7.22 -27.77 24.38
N THR A 929 -6.87 -28.92 24.95
CA THR A 929 -6.67 -30.18 24.23
C THR A 929 -7.88 -31.12 24.33
N VAL A 930 -9.01 -30.65 24.84
CA VAL A 930 -10.21 -31.45 25.13
C VAL A 930 -10.72 -32.30 23.95
N VAL A 931 -10.47 -31.87 22.71
CA VAL A 931 -10.82 -32.62 21.48
C VAL A 931 -9.62 -32.93 20.59
N ALA A 932 -8.40 -32.86 21.13
CA ALA A 932 -7.17 -33.07 20.37
C ALA A 932 -6.93 -34.55 20.03
N ASN A 933 -7.63 -35.47 20.72
CA ASN A 933 -7.53 -36.92 20.51
C ASN A 933 -6.08 -37.45 20.68
N MET A 934 -5.35 -36.87 21.64
CA MET A 934 -3.93 -37.15 21.91
C MET A 934 -3.68 -38.60 22.34
N ASP A 935 -4.62 -39.20 23.06
CA ASP A 935 -4.52 -40.58 23.56
C ASP A 935 -4.73 -41.66 22.49
N LYS A 936 -5.07 -41.25 21.25
CA LYS A 936 -5.27 -42.17 20.12
C LYS A 936 -4.35 -41.83 18.97
N SER A 937 -4.85 -41.08 17.98
CA SER A 937 -4.12 -40.81 16.73
C SER A 937 -3.52 -39.41 16.68
N GLY A 938 -3.91 -38.50 17.59
CA GLY A 938 -3.61 -37.08 17.51
C GLY A 938 -4.31 -36.33 16.35
N TYR A 939 -5.07 -37.04 15.51
CA TYR A 939 -5.93 -36.42 14.48
C TYR A 939 -7.26 -35.98 15.09
N GLY A 940 -7.19 -34.94 15.92
CA GLY A 940 -8.32 -34.22 16.51
C GLY A 940 -8.22 -32.73 16.24
N ALA A 941 -8.77 -31.91 17.13
CA ALA A 941 -8.64 -30.45 17.09
C ALA A 941 -8.14 -29.87 18.42
N VAL A 942 -7.35 -28.81 18.36
CA VAL A 942 -7.00 -28.00 19.53
C VAL A 942 -7.86 -26.74 19.55
N LEU A 943 -8.23 -26.27 20.75
CA LEU A 943 -9.01 -25.04 20.93
C LEU A 943 -8.08 -23.90 21.33
N GLN A 944 -8.12 -22.80 20.58
CA GLN A 944 -7.25 -21.65 20.74
C GLN A 944 -8.01 -20.36 20.37
N THR A 945 -7.38 -19.20 20.54
CA THR A 945 -8.01 -17.89 20.30
C THR A 945 -7.32 -17.14 19.15
N PRO A 946 -8.06 -16.45 18.27
CA PRO A 946 -7.47 -15.68 17.17
C PRO A 946 -7.14 -14.24 17.59
N ALA A 947 -6.25 -13.58 16.84
CA ALA A 947 -6.15 -12.12 16.84
C ALA A 947 -6.97 -11.56 15.68
N LEU A 948 -8.13 -10.96 16.00
CA LEU A 948 -9.02 -10.34 15.01
C LEU A 948 -9.15 -8.84 15.28
N HIS A 949 -8.68 -8.05 14.32
CA HIS A 949 -8.93 -6.62 14.26
C HIS A 949 -10.22 -6.35 13.44
N PRO A 950 -10.77 -5.12 13.44
CA PRO A 950 -12.10 -4.85 12.91
C PRO A 950 -12.36 -5.34 11.47
N GLY A 951 -11.37 -5.21 10.59
CA GLY A 951 -11.40 -5.69 9.21
C GLY A 951 -11.60 -7.20 9.13
N MET A 952 -10.69 -7.99 9.71
CA MET A 952 -10.80 -9.45 9.69
C MET A 952 -12.01 -9.94 10.48
N PHE A 953 -12.32 -9.33 11.63
CA PHE A 953 -13.53 -9.65 12.39
C PHE A 953 -14.80 -9.52 11.53
N SER A 954 -14.96 -8.37 10.86
CA SER A 954 -16.14 -8.10 10.04
C SER A 954 -16.24 -9.03 8.83
N ALA A 955 -15.10 -9.33 8.18
CA ALA A 955 -15.03 -10.24 7.04
C ALA A 955 -15.46 -11.67 7.41
N LEU A 956 -15.07 -12.14 8.59
CA LEU A 956 -15.38 -13.48 9.08
C LEU A 956 -16.78 -13.61 9.67
N MET A 957 -17.37 -12.52 10.17
CA MET A 957 -18.72 -12.54 10.75
C MET A 957 -19.79 -12.94 9.72
N PRO A 958 -20.81 -13.73 10.13
CA PRO A 958 -21.96 -13.99 9.29
C PRO A 958 -22.71 -12.69 9.04
N TRP A 959 -23.24 -12.54 7.83
CA TRP A 959 -23.98 -11.37 7.40
C TRP A 959 -25.42 -11.80 7.10
N LEU A 960 -26.39 -11.17 7.77
CA LEU A 960 -27.83 -11.39 7.57
C LEU A 960 -28.50 -10.19 6.92
N SER A 961 -28.05 -8.99 7.28
CA SER A 961 -28.49 -7.70 6.74
C SER A 961 -27.45 -6.64 7.07
N GLY A 962 -27.55 -5.48 6.42
CA GLY A 962 -26.69 -4.34 6.73
C GLY A 962 -26.84 -3.88 8.19
N ALA A 963 -28.07 -3.87 8.70
CA ALA A 963 -28.37 -3.53 10.08
C ALA A 963 -27.80 -4.53 11.10
N ASP A 964 -27.89 -5.84 10.80
CA ASP A 964 -27.30 -6.88 11.65
C ASP A 964 -25.77 -6.75 11.73
N MET A 965 -25.12 -6.50 10.59
CA MET A 965 -23.67 -6.30 10.56
C MET A 965 -23.24 -5.10 11.40
N LYS A 966 -23.93 -3.95 11.29
CA LYS A 966 -23.63 -2.79 12.15
C LYS A 966 -23.83 -3.08 13.63
N ARG A 967 -24.89 -3.81 14.00
CA ARG A 967 -25.13 -4.21 15.39
C ARG A 967 -24.00 -5.11 15.93
N ARG A 968 -23.55 -6.09 15.14
CA ARG A 968 -22.41 -6.96 15.49
C ARG A 968 -21.13 -6.16 15.67
N MET A 969 -20.88 -5.21 14.77
CA MET A 969 -19.69 -4.36 14.84
C MET A 969 -19.68 -3.44 16.06
N LEU A 970 -20.82 -2.92 16.51
CA LEU A 970 -20.86 -2.17 17.79
C LEU A 970 -20.50 -3.02 19.01
N ARG A 971 -20.59 -4.34 18.90
CA ARG A 971 -20.23 -5.29 19.96
C ARG A 971 -18.82 -5.84 19.82
N PHE A 972 -18.10 -5.48 18.74
CA PHE A 972 -16.78 -5.98 18.36
C PHE A 972 -15.82 -6.14 19.54
N SER A 973 -15.58 -5.04 20.27
CA SER A 973 -14.57 -4.99 21.33
C SER A 973 -14.87 -5.90 22.52
N ARG A 974 -16.09 -6.45 22.60
CA ARG A 974 -16.60 -7.30 23.67
C ARG A 974 -17.12 -8.66 23.15
N THR A 975 -16.74 -9.04 21.94
CA THR A 975 -17.04 -10.36 21.38
C THR A 975 -15.79 -11.22 21.37
N ALA A 976 -15.77 -12.26 22.20
CA ALA A 976 -14.69 -13.23 22.23
C ALA A 976 -14.83 -14.24 21.08
N HIS A 977 -13.71 -14.67 20.52
CA HIS A 977 -13.64 -15.75 19.54
C HIS A 977 -12.76 -16.88 20.04
N ILE A 978 -13.21 -18.11 19.82
CA ILE A 978 -12.43 -19.33 20.03
C ILE A 978 -12.55 -20.16 18.76
N PHE A 979 -11.45 -20.75 18.31
CA PHE A 979 -11.41 -21.60 17.14
C PHE A 979 -10.95 -23.01 17.47
N ALA A 980 -11.48 -23.96 16.72
CA ALA A 980 -11.00 -25.32 16.65
C ALA A 980 -10.04 -25.42 15.45
N LEU A 981 -8.81 -25.86 15.70
CA LEU A 981 -7.80 -26.11 14.68
C LEU A 981 -7.63 -27.61 14.50
N ALA A 982 -8.02 -28.12 13.34
CA ALA A 982 -7.90 -29.55 13.05
C ALA A 982 -6.49 -29.90 12.58
N ARG A 983 -5.97 -31.04 13.06
CA ARG A 983 -4.86 -31.73 12.41
C ARG A 983 -5.42 -32.47 11.20
N ASP A 984 -5.28 -31.89 10.02
CA ASP A 984 -5.94 -32.38 8.82
C ASP A 984 -5.30 -33.62 8.21
N LYS A 985 -6.12 -34.59 7.84
CA LYS A 985 -5.79 -35.67 6.90
C LYS A 985 -6.00 -35.24 5.45
N GLY A 986 -6.97 -34.35 5.24
CA GLY A 986 -7.18 -33.66 3.98
C GLY A 986 -5.90 -33.04 3.48
N SER A 987 -5.77 -33.03 2.15
CA SER A 987 -4.59 -32.50 1.49
C SER A 987 -4.96 -31.77 0.21
N GLY A 988 -3.99 -31.02 -0.31
CA GLY A 988 -4.15 -30.16 -1.46
C GLY A 988 -2.93 -30.14 -2.38
N ASP A 989 -3.05 -29.29 -3.39
CA ASP A 989 -2.08 -29.09 -4.46
C ASP A 989 -1.79 -27.60 -4.65
N VAL A 990 -0.53 -27.27 -4.92
CA VAL A 990 -0.06 -25.93 -5.24
C VAL A 990 0.38 -25.88 -6.70
N TYR A 991 -0.38 -25.14 -7.51
CA TYR A 991 -0.06 -24.89 -8.92
C TYR A 991 0.75 -23.60 -9.08
N SER A 992 0.34 -22.55 -8.37
CA SER A 992 1.04 -21.27 -8.23
C SER A 992 0.79 -20.69 -6.84
N PRO A 993 1.51 -19.63 -6.40
CA PRO A 993 1.25 -19.00 -5.11
C PRO A 993 -0.21 -18.54 -4.92
N ASP A 994 -0.91 -18.24 -6.01
CA ASP A 994 -2.29 -17.74 -6.05
C ASP A 994 -3.29 -18.76 -6.63
N SER A 995 -2.86 -20.01 -6.89
CA SER A 995 -3.76 -21.10 -7.29
C SER A 995 -3.47 -22.36 -6.48
N ILE A 996 -4.42 -22.66 -5.58
CA ILE A 996 -4.30 -23.61 -4.49
C ILE A 996 -5.57 -24.47 -4.47
N GLY A 997 -5.39 -25.77 -4.72
CA GLY A 997 -6.42 -26.77 -4.48
C GLY A 997 -6.31 -27.31 -3.06
N TYR A 998 -7.42 -27.50 -2.36
CA TYR A 998 -7.44 -28.18 -1.06
C TYR A 998 -8.76 -28.93 -0.88
N LYS A 999 -8.68 -30.13 -0.31
CA LYS A 999 -9.86 -30.94 -0.01
C LYS A 999 -9.80 -31.42 1.44
N MET A 1000 -10.69 -30.87 2.26
CA MET A 1000 -10.90 -31.29 3.64
C MET A 1000 -11.56 -32.68 3.69
N GLU A 1001 -11.03 -33.62 4.48
CA GLU A 1001 -11.62 -34.95 4.66
C GLU A 1001 -12.80 -34.96 5.63
N ALA A 1002 -13.65 -36.00 5.56
CA ALA A 1002 -14.83 -36.15 6.43
C ALA A 1002 -14.44 -36.22 7.90
N THR A 1003 -13.30 -36.82 8.20
CA THR A 1003 -12.78 -36.91 9.56
C THR A 1003 -12.32 -35.53 10.09
N ASP A 1004 -11.71 -34.70 9.25
CA ASP A 1004 -11.31 -33.33 9.60
C ASP A 1004 -12.55 -32.48 9.93
N GLU A 1005 -13.56 -32.54 9.07
CA GLU A 1005 -14.82 -31.82 9.27
C GLU A 1005 -15.51 -32.26 10.58
N GLU A 1006 -15.56 -33.56 10.85
CA GLU A 1006 -16.13 -34.10 12.09
C GLU A 1006 -15.35 -33.64 13.34
N ASN A 1007 -14.02 -33.56 13.26
CA ASN A 1007 -13.20 -33.04 14.35
C ASN A 1007 -13.44 -31.56 14.61
N LEU A 1008 -13.62 -30.74 13.56
CA LEU A 1008 -13.99 -29.34 13.69
C LEU A 1008 -15.38 -29.17 14.30
N LYS A 1009 -16.35 -30.01 13.91
CA LYS A 1009 -17.71 -30.00 14.50
C LYS A 1009 -17.69 -30.31 16.00
N LYS A 1010 -16.91 -31.31 16.42
CA LYS A 1010 -16.67 -31.60 17.85
C LYS A 1010 -16.03 -30.42 18.56
N GLY A 1011 -15.09 -29.73 17.92
CA GLY A 1011 -14.51 -28.50 18.43
C GLY A 1011 -15.55 -27.39 18.62
N LEU A 1012 -16.43 -27.16 17.63
CA LEU A 1012 -17.49 -26.15 17.74
C LEU A 1012 -18.49 -26.46 18.85
N ASP A 1013 -18.87 -27.72 19.07
CA ASP A 1013 -19.69 -28.12 20.24
C ASP A 1013 -19.03 -27.69 21.55
N LYS A 1014 -17.74 -28.01 21.73
CA LYS A 1014 -17.01 -27.63 22.94
C LYS A 1014 -16.86 -26.13 23.09
N ILE A 1015 -16.58 -25.41 22.00
CA ILE A 1015 -16.44 -23.96 22.04
C ILE A 1015 -17.74 -23.27 22.47
N LEU A 1016 -18.89 -23.66 21.91
CA LEU A 1016 -20.17 -23.06 22.29
C LEU A 1016 -20.47 -23.25 23.78
N ARG A 1017 -20.13 -24.42 24.34
CA ARG A 1017 -20.24 -24.72 25.77
C ARG A 1017 -19.26 -23.88 26.60
N ILE A 1018 -18.00 -23.78 26.17
CA ILE A 1018 -16.97 -22.96 26.84
C ILE A 1018 -17.41 -21.49 26.90
N LEU A 1019 -17.89 -20.93 25.80
CA LEU A 1019 -18.36 -19.55 25.75
C LEU A 1019 -19.54 -19.31 26.70
N ALA A 1020 -20.51 -20.24 26.72
CA ALA A 1020 -21.65 -20.18 27.64
C ALA A 1020 -21.20 -20.27 29.11
N ALA A 1021 -20.34 -21.24 29.45
CA ALA A 1021 -19.82 -21.44 30.80
C ALA A 1021 -18.96 -20.25 31.28
N ALA A 1022 -18.24 -19.59 30.36
CA ALA A 1022 -17.49 -18.37 30.65
C ALA A 1022 -18.40 -17.16 30.94
N GLY A 1023 -19.71 -17.26 30.70
CA GLY A 1023 -20.69 -16.21 30.98
C GLY A 1023 -21.11 -15.37 29.77
N ALA A 1024 -20.95 -15.86 28.53
CA ALA A 1024 -21.41 -15.16 27.34
C ALA A 1024 -22.94 -14.91 27.43
N GLU A 1025 -23.38 -13.72 27.07
CA GLU A 1025 -24.81 -13.41 26.97
C GLU A 1025 -25.42 -13.99 25.70
N GLU A 1026 -24.69 -13.90 24.59
CA GLU A 1026 -25.11 -14.41 23.29
C GLU A 1026 -23.98 -15.20 22.65
N ILE A 1027 -24.28 -16.35 22.08
CA ILE A 1027 -23.30 -17.19 21.38
C ILE A 1027 -23.77 -17.56 19.97
N GLY A 1028 -22.82 -17.83 19.08
CA GLY A 1028 -23.09 -18.33 17.74
C GLY A 1028 -21.85 -18.85 17.02
N THR A 1029 -22.05 -19.32 15.79
CA THR A 1029 -20.97 -19.81 14.91
C THR A 1029 -20.78 -18.87 13.71
N HIS A 1030 -19.80 -19.19 12.86
CA HIS A 1030 -19.57 -18.48 11.58
C HIS A 1030 -20.32 -19.12 10.39
N HIS A 1031 -21.32 -19.95 10.67
CA HIS A 1031 -22.16 -20.53 9.63
C HIS A 1031 -23.00 -19.44 8.94
N CYS A 1032 -23.22 -19.55 7.63
CA CYS A 1032 -23.83 -18.52 6.78
C CYS A 1032 -25.26 -18.14 7.17
N LYS A 1033 -25.97 -19.02 7.88
CA LYS A 1033 -27.30 -18.75 8.46
C LYS A 1033 -27.27 -17.80 9.65
N GLY A 1034 -26.10 -17.52 10.23
CA GLY A 1034 -25.91 -16.51 11.27
C GLY A 1034 -26.76 -16.68 12.54
N LYS A 1035 -27.24 -17.89 12.84
CA LYS A 1035 -28.05 -18.15 14.04
C LYS A 1035 -27.23 -17.88 15.30
N SER A 1036 -27.90 -17.33 16.31
CA SER A 1036 -27.37 -17.12 17.65
C SER A 1036 -28.44 -17.42 18.70
N ILE A 1037 -28.02 -17.55 19.96
CA ILE A 1037 -28.91 -17.74 21.10
C ILE A 1037 -28.46 -16.85 22.25
N ASN A 1038 -29.42 -16.23 22.95
CA ASN A 1038 -29.17 -15.59 24.23
C ASN A 1038 -29.13 -16.64 25.33
N VAL A 1039 -27.94 -16.93 25.85
CA VAL A 1039 -27.69 -18.01 26.82
C VAL A 1039 -28.40 -17.73 28.15
N LYS A 1040 -28.50 -16.47 28.57
CA LYS A 1040 -29.12 -16.07 29.84
C LYS A 1040 -30.65 -16.18 29.84
N GLN A 1041 -31.26 -16.14 28.65
CA GLN A 1041 -32.72 -16.20 28.49
C GLN A 1041 -33.22 -17.59 28.05
N ALA A 1042 -32.35 -18.41 27.47
CA ALA A 1042 -32.70 -19.73 26.97
C ALA A 1042 -32.89 -20.75 28.11
N SER A 1043 -33.86 -21.63 27.95
CA SER A 1043 -33.96 -22.85 28.76
C SER A 1043 -32.80 -23.80 28.45
N SER A 1044 -32.46 -24.70 29.39
CA SER A 1044 -31.44 -25.73 29.19
C SER A 1044 -31.73 -26.58 27.93
N HIS A 1045 -33.00 -26.88 27.66
CA HIS A 1045 -33.41 -27.64 26.48
C HIS A 1045 -33.19 -26.87 25.17
N GLU A 1046 -33.47 -25.57 25.14
CA GLU A 1046 -33.19 -24.72 23.97
C GLU A 1046 -31.69 -24.57 23.72
N PHE A 1047 -30.91 -24.40 24.78
CA PHE A 1047 -29.45 -24.35 24.71
C PHE A 1047 -28.87 -25.65 24.12
N GLU A 1048 -29.22 -26.81 24.66
CA GLU A 1048 -28.73 -28.10 24.16
C GLU A 1048 -29.14 -28.36 22.71
N ARG A 1049 -30.37 -27.98 22.34
CA ARG A 1049 -30.85 -28.05 20.95
C ARG A 1049 -30.01 -27.16 20.05
N PHE A 1050 -29.76 -25.91 20.45
CA PHE A 1050 -28.96 -24.96 19.67
C PHE A 1050 -27.53 -25.46 19.47
N VAL A 1051 -26.86 -25.89 20.54
CA VAL A 1051 -25.49 -26.41 20.46
C VAL A 1051 -25.41 -27.60 19.51
N LYS A 1052 -26.31 -28.57 19.64
CA LYS A 1052 -26.36 -29.75 18.76
C LYS A 1052 -26.65 -29.37 17.31
N GLU A 1053 -27.61 -28.47 17.06
CA GLU A 1053 -27.95 -28.03 15.71
C GLU A 1053 -26.83 -27.25 15.03
N GLU A 1054 -26.21 -26.29 15.72
CA GLU A 1054 -25.19 -25.42 15.13
C GLU A 1054 -23.85 -26.12 14.96
N SER A 1055 -23.42 -26.95 15.92
CA SER A 1055 -22.17 -27.71 15.81
C SER A 1055 -22.21 -28.81 14.75
N SER A 1056 -23.39 -29.36 14.44
CA SER A 1056 -23.54 -30.44 13.45
C SER A 1056 -23.65 -29.97 12.00
N ARG A 1057 -23.80 -28.65 11.77
CA ARG A 1057 -23.97 -28.08 10.42
C ARG A 1057 -22.80 -28.41 9.49
N PRO A 1058 -23.05 -28.63 8.19
CA PRO A 1058 -21.97 -28.77 7.22
C PRO A 1058 -21.04 -27.54 7.23
N LEU A 1059 -19.74 -27.79 7.27
CA LEU A 1059 -18.72 -26.72 7.27
C LEU A 1059 -18.21 -26.41 5.86
N ARG A 1060 -18.31 -27.38 4.95
CA ARG A 1060 -17.87 -27.29 3.55
C ARG A 1060 -18.81 -26.47 2.68
N ASP A 1061 -18.42 -26.34 1.41
CA ASP A 1061 -19.17 -25.67 0.36
C ASP A 1061 -19.51 -24.21 0.70
N LEU A 1062 -18.60 -23.51 1.37
CA LEU A 1062 -18.78 -22.11 1.77
C LEU A 1062 -19.92 -21.87 2.78
N ASN A 1063 -20.47 -22.92 3.40
CA ASN A 1063 -21.47 -22.78 4.45
C ASN A 1063 -20.89 -22.10 5.69
N THR A 1064 -19.67 -22.46 6.09
CA THR A 1064 -18.91 -21.80 7.14
C THR A 1064 -17.63 -21.22 6.56
N GLN A 1065 -17.15 -20.08 7.07
CA GLN A 1065 -15.86 -19.56 6.67
C GLN A 1065 -14.74 -20.35 7.35
N ILE A 1066 -13.99 -21.14 6.58
CA ILE A 1066 -12.78 -21.81 7.07
C ILE A 1066 -11.59 -20.91 6.81
N CYS A 1067 -10.66 -20.89 7.77
CA CYS A 1067 -9.42 -20.11 7.68
C CYS A 1067 -8.20 -21.03 7.87
N SER A 1068 -7.03 -20.53 7.48
CA SER A 1068 -5.74 -21.17 7.70
C SER A 1068 -4.65 -20.11 7.85
N ALA A 1069 -3.75 -20.30 8.81
CA ALA A 1069 -2.50 -19.55 8.92
C ALA A 1069 -1.27 -20.48 8.82
N HIS A 1070 -1.48 -21.78 8.55
CA HIS A 1070 -0.43 -22.79 8.60
C HIS A 1070 -0.44 -23.61 7.32
N GLN A 1071 0.52 -23.34 6.43
CA GLN A 1071 0.66 -24.06 5.16
C GLN A 1071 1.91 -24.93 5.20
N MET A 1072 1.78 -26.24 4.93
CA MET A 1072 2.89 -27.18 5.04
C MET A 1072 2.79 -28.37 4.08
N GLY A 1073 3.89 -29.09 3.89
CA GLY A 1073 3.93 -30.41 3.25
C GLY A 1073 3.96 -30.48 1.72
N SER A 1074 3.87 -29.34 1.04
CA SER A 1074 3.81 -29.26 -0.43
C SER A 1074 5.08 -29.69 -1.19
N CYS A 1075 6.18 -29.95 -0.49
CA CYS A 1075 7.43 -30.53 -0.99
C CYS A 1075 7.99 -31.54 0.03
N ARG A 1076 7.15 -32.44 0.52
CA ARG A 1076 7.47 -33.34 1.64
C ARG A 1076 8.83 -34.05 1.52
N MET A 1077 9.49 -34.20 2.66
CA MET A 1077 10.66 -35.04 2.81
C MET A 1077 10.28 -36.53 2.89
N GLY A 1078 11.22 -37.40 2.54
CA GLY A 1078 11.05 -38.85 2.60
C GLY A 1078 12.37 -39.58 2.40
N ILE A 1079 12.27 -40.90 2.23
CA ILE A 1079 13.41 -41.79 2.00
C ILE A 1079 13.53 -42.27 0.54
N ASP A 1080 12.54 -41.98 -0.30
CA ASP A 1080 12.49 -42.40 -1.71
C ASP A 1080 12.07 -41.23 -2.62
N PRO A 1081 12.81 -40.94 -3.72
CA PRO A 1081 12.41 -39.95 -4.73
C PRO A 1081 11.02 -40.15 -5.34
N LYS A 1082 10.47 -41.37 -5.34
CA LYS A 1082 9.13 -41.63 -5.86
C LYS A 1082 8.02 -41.05 -4.99
N GLN A 1083 8.26 -40.91 -3.69
CA GLN A 1083 7.24 -40.51 -2.70
C GLN A 1083 7.49 -39.12 -2.09
N SER A 1084 8.66 -38.53 -2.34
CA SER A 1084 9.11 -37.29 -1.71
C SER A 1084 9.90 -36.39 -2.66
N VAL A 1085 9.98 -35.10 -2.33
CA VAL A 1085 10.72 -34.10 -3.12
C VAL A 1085 12.16 -33.98 -2.65
N VAL A 1086 12.37 -34.07 -1.34
CA VAL A 1086 13.68 -34.00 -0.69
C VAL A 1086 13.92 -35.24 0.16
N ASN A 1087 15.20 -35.54 0.39
CA ASN A 1087 15.58 -36.54 1.37
C ASN A 1087 15.35 -36.01 2.80
N GLN A 1088 15.55 -36.88 3.80
CA GLN A 1088 15.38 -36.51 5.21
C GLN A 1088 16.24 -35.32 5.69
N MET A 1089 17.32 -34.95 4.98
CA MET A 1089 18.16 -33.81 5.31
C MET A 1089 17.78 -32.53 4.53
N GLY A 1090 16.75 -32.59 3.68
CA GLY A 1090 16.26 -31.46 2.90
C GLY A 1090 16.93 -31.29 1.53
N GLU A 1091 17.86 -32.14 1.12
CA GLU A 1091 18.45 -32.07 -0.23
C GLU A 1091 17.47 -32.67 -1.26
N THR A 1092 17.28 -31.99 -2.40
CA THR A 1092 16.41 -32.50 -3.46
C THR A 1092 16.97 -33.78 -4.10
N TRP A 1093 16.07 -34.68 -4.50
CA TRP A 1093 16.48 -35.91 -5.16
C TRP A 1093 17.05 -35.71 -6.57
N GLU A 1094 16.60 -34.67 -7.28
CA GLU A 1094 16.95 -34.45 -8.70
C GLU A 1094 18.21 -33.60 -8.89
N VAL A 1095 18.46 -32.67 -7.96
CA VAL A 1095 19.52 -31.67 -8.08
C VAL A 1095 20.40 -31.69 -6.83
N GLU A 1096 21.65 -32.09 -7.02
CA GLU A 1096 22.69 -32.06 -6.00
C GLU A 1096 23.04 -30.61 -5.60
N GLY A 1097 23.16 -30.35 -4.31
CA GLY A 1097 23.45 -29.03 -3.76
C GLY A 1097 22.27 -28.05 -3.75
N LEU A 1098 21.05 -28.53 -4.08
CA LEU A 1098 19.80 -27.80 -3.90
C LEU A 1098 19.06 -28.35 -2.68
N PHE A 1099 18.78 -27.47 -1.71
CA PHE A 1099 18.09 -27.82 -0.48
C PHE A 1099 16.77 -27.08 -0.35
N VAL A 1100 15.82 -27.67 0.38
CA VAL A 1100 14.57 -27.03 0.79
C VAL A 1100 14.51 -27.03 2.32
N ALA A 1101 14.30 -25.86 2.91
CA ALA A 1101 14.34 -25.66 4.36
C ALA A 1101 13.21 -24.75 4.82
N ASP A 1102 11.95 -25.15 4.60
CA ASP A 1102 10.76 -24.43 5.05
C ASP A 1102 9.61 -25.40 5.37
N SER A 1103 8.41 -24.91 5.66
CA SER A 1103 7.25 -25.75 6.02
C SER A 1103 6.81 -26.72 4.92
N SER A 1104 7.23 -26.53 3.66
CA SER A 1104 6.88 -27.44 2.56
C SER A 1104 7.41 -28.86 2.77
N VAL A 1105 8.46 -29.05 3.56
CA VAL A 1105 9.08 -30.38 3.72
C VAL A 1105 8.36 -31.31 4.71
N PHE A 1106 7.30 -30.84 5.38
CA PHE A 1106 6.61 -31.63 6.40
C PHE A 1106 5.99 -32.91 5.80
N PRO A 1107 6.17 -34.09 6.41
CA PRO A 1107 5.56 -35.32 5.91
C PRO A 1107 4.02 -35.32 6.01
N THR A 1108 3.48 -34.80 7.11
CA THR A 1108 2.03 -34.73 7.42
C THR A 1108 1.71 -33.44 8.20
N ALA A 1109 0.42 -33.16 8.42
CA ALA A 1109 -0.03 -32.08 9.29
C ALA A 1109 0.47 -32.24 10.74
N LEU A 1110 0.81 -31.12 11.38
CA LEU A 1110 1.42 -31.09 12.71
C LEU A 1110 0.39 -31.10 13.86
N GLY A 1111 -0.78 -30.49 13.65
CA GLY A 1111 -1.84 -30.35 14.67
C GLY A 1111 -1.61 -29.25 15.72
N VAL A 1112 -0.47 -28.57 15.67
CA VAL A 1112 -0.13 -27.39 16.49
C VAL A 1112 0.59 -26.32 15.63
N ASN A 1113 0.87 -25.15 16.20
CA ASN A 1113 1.56 -24.06 15.49
C ASN A 1113 2.96 -24.49 15.01
N PRO A 1114 3.31 -24.34 13.71
CA PRO A 1114 4.46 -25.02 13.12
C PRO A 1114 5.80 -24.27 13.24
N MET A 1115 5.83 -23.03 13.75
CA MET A 1115 7.03 -22.17 13.70
C MET A 1115 8.28 -22.86 14.26
N VAL A 1116 8.20 -23.44 15.46
CA VAL A 1116 9.35 -24.08 16.13
C VAL A 1116 9.80 -25.31 15.36
N THR A 1117 8.85 -26.16 14.92
CA THR A 1117 9.15 -27.34 14.10
C THR A 1117 9.82 -26.98 12.76
N ILE A 1118 9.36 -25.92 12.08
CA ILE A 1118 10.00 -25.43 10.85
C ILE A 1118 11.45 -25.04 11.12
N GLN A 1119 11.70 -24.30 12.19
CA GLN A 1119 13.04 -23.86 12.55
C GLN A 1119 13.95 -25.04 12.94
N ALA A 1120 13.45 -26.01 13.70
CA ALA A 1120 14.21 -27.20 14.08
C ALA A 1120 14.60 -28.05 12.86
N ILE A 1121 13.67 -28.29 11.93
CA ILE A 1121 13.97 -29.00 10.67
C ILE A 1121 14.99 -28.22 9.85
N ALA A 1122 14.82 -26.90 9.72
CA ALA A 1122 15.76 -26.05 9.00
C ALA A 1122 17.16 -26.04 9.63
N TYR A 1123 17.27 -26.12 10.96
CA TYR A 1123 18.54 -26.27 11.65
C TYR A 1123 19.22 -27.59 11.29
N CYS A 1124 18.49 -28.71 11.28
CA CYS A 1124 19.03 -29.99 10.81
C CYS A 1124 19.51 -29.93 9.35
N THR A 1125 18.72 -29.30 8.47
CA THR A 1125 19.15 -29.05 7.08
C THR A 1125 20.40 -28.17 7.01
N ALA A 1126 20.51 -27.14 7.84
CA ALA A 1126 21.69 -26.29 7.90
C ALA A 1126 22.96 -27.08 8.27
N GLN A 1127 22.88 -28.03 9.20
CA GLN A 1127 24.00 -28.92 9.54
C GLN A 1127 24.43 -29.78 8.34
N SER A 1128 23.46 -30.33 7.59
CA SER A 1128 23.76 -31.08 6.36
C SER A 1128 24.44 -30.20 5.29
N VAL A 1129 23.98 -28.94 5.15
CA VAL A 1129 24.59 -27.98 4.22
C VAL A 1129 26.03 -27.64 4.64
N LEU A 1130 26.30 -27.47 5.94
CA LEU A 1130 27.65 -27.24 6.45
C LEU A 1130 28.60 -28.39 6.07
N ASP A 1131 28.16 -29.64 6.17
CA ASP A 1131 28.98 -30.79 5.80
C ASP A 1131 29.28 -30.83 4.31
N VAL A 1132 28.31 -30.47 3.46
CA VAL A 1132 28.53 -30.33 2.01
C VAL A 1132 29.54 -29.23 1.70
N LEU A 1133 29.41 -28.08 2.37
CA LEU A 1133 30.34 -26.95 2.18
C LEU A 1133 31.76 -27.28 2.65
N LYS A 1134 31.91 -27.97 3.80
CA LYS A 1134 33.21 -28.44 4.32
C LYS A 1134 33.90 -29.39 3.33
N ARG A 1135 33.16 -30.37 2.79
CA ARG A 1135 33.69 -31.30 1.78
C ARG A 1135 34.13 -30.60 0.50
N LYS A 1136 33.38 -29.57 0.06
CA LYS A 1136 33.76 -28.75 -1.11
C LYS A 1136 34.98 -27.86 -0.85
N LYS A 1137 35.23 -27.46 0.40
CA LYS A 1137 36.42 -26.68 0.78
C LYS A 1137 37.69 -27.51 0.79
N SER A 1138 37.61 -28.80 1.14
CA SER A 1138 38.76 -29.74 1.19
C SER A 1138 39.25 -30.23 -0.18
N ILE A 1139 38.59 -29.85 -1.29
CA ILE A 1139 38.94 -30.26 -2.66
C ILE A 1139 39.76 -29.17 -3.40
N TYR A 1140 39.99 -28.03 -2.74
CA TYR A 1140 40.90 -26.95 -3.16
C TYR A 1140 41.96 -26.77 -2.08
#